data_AF-A0A955NYW8-F1
#
_entry.id   AF-A0A955NYW8-F1
#
_cell.length_a   1.000
_cell.length_b   1.000
_cell.length_c   1.000
_cell.angle_alpha   90.00
_cell.angle_beta   90.00
_cell.angle_gamma   90.00
#
_symmetry.space_group_name_H-M   'P 1'
#
loop_
_entity.id
_entity.type
_entity.pdbx_description
1 polymer ?
#
loop_
_entity_poly.entity_id
_entity_poly.type
_entity_poly.pdbx_seq_one_letter_code
_entity_poly.pdbx_strand_id
1 'polypeptide(L)'
;FEKIGDGAILAKSNGAATDTYTIRFNASKPIAGFRLEALPHPELPAKGSGLASNGNFMLSRVEVSETHIAFETKEHTVGVSKVYADFEQDQFPAQDILDDNPVSGWAVLPQVERYHRIVFNPESTIGGDDEVQVTLRLKFHHIAPQHLLGHFRLSVTGEKDPRYSPWFALGPFPSASKEEAFAKDFGPESEIDLTKTYLEGDLRWTERGDLTDGAVHDLEGTGIAATYLYRTVYTPKERKVLWRFGSNDGIQVWLNGERIVSNDIGRQVSENQEKALVELKPGDNRLLMKINNRGGAYGFYFRPDLQLEGTEDEIARAFRVAQDHRTEEDSDKIHRLYRLAVDPVASDLNTQIGELKTNKSQLESSIPTIRVMEDMKEKRPTYVLIRGNYRNPGEEVTASVPAFLPDLPKDQPVNRLALAKWLVSDEQPLTARVTVNRIWSLFFGLGLVKTSEDFGTQGERPSHPKLLDWLAVDFRESGWKVKDLIRKIVLSSTYRQDSIVSRALLQRDPLNRLLARGPRRRLSAEFVRDNALAIAGLLDRDRSVGGPSVRPYQPVGLWKEKAIFGGDTAIYTPDTGPNLYRRGLYTFWKRSVPYPSFSAFDAPSREVCTAQREVTNTPLQAFVTLNAKTYVEAARNFAQRILLGGGQDFGERIDYAYRVALARRPTDGEKQILSRVLEKSMDLYRENPEAADKLLTVGESPRDEDLPRVEHAAWTSVANVILNLDETLTKE
;
A
#
# COMPACT_ATOMS: atom_id res chain seq x y z
N PHE A 1 -58.83 9.33 -5.63
CA PHE A 1 -57.98 8.13 -5.65
C PHE A 1 -58.43 7.23 -6.79
N GLU A 2 -57.49 6.74 -7.57
CA GLU A 2 -57.70 5.76 -8.64
C GLU A 2 -56.95 4.48 -8.26
N LYS A 3 -57.63 3.33 -8.30
CA LYS A 3 -56.98 2.05 -8.01
C LYS A 3 -56.34 1.53 -9.29
N ILE A 4 -55.02 1.34 -9.27
CA ILE A 4 -54.25 0.79 -10.38
C ILE A 4 -54.04 -0.71 -10.09
N GLY A 5 -53.77 -1.52 -11.13
CA GLY A 5 -53.53 -2.96 -10.98
C GLY A 5 -52.52 -3.28 -9.87
N ASP A 6 -52.62 -4.47 -9.26
CA ASP A 6 -51.84 -4.92 -8.09
C ASP A 6 -52.22 -4.35 -6.70
N GLY A 7 -53.22 -3.47 -6.64
CA GLY A 7 -53.72 -2.90 -5.38
C GLY A 7 -53.08 -1.55 -4.99
N ALA A 8 -52.20 -1.00 -5.83
CA ALA A 8 -51.73 0.37 -5.72
C ALA A 8 -52.82 1.42 -5.97
N ILE A 9 -52.60 2.63 -5.43
CA ILE A 9 -53.52 3.76 -5.48
C ILE A 9 -52.78 4.98 -6.02
N LEU A 10 -53.32 5.60 -7.07
CA LEU A 10 -52.90 6.89 -7.58
C LEU A 10 -53.82 8.00 -7.04
N ALA A 11 -53.27 8.87 -6.21
CA ALA A 11 -53.89 10.08 -5.73
C ALA A 11 -53.69 11.21 -6.75
N LYS A 12 -54.79 11.85 -7.16
CA LYS A 12 -54.75 13.04 -8.02
C LYS A 12 -54.76 14.28 -7.13
N SER A 13 -53.97 15.28 -7.48
CA SER A 13 -53.97 16.56 -6.76
C SER A 13 -55.35 17.21 -6.82
N ASN A 14 -55.85 17.62 -5.66
CA ASN A 14 -57.07 18.42 -5.51
C ASN A 14 -56.76 19.92 -5.31
N GLY A 15 -55.49 20.32 -5.44
CA GLY A 15 -55.03 21.69 -5.20
C GLY A 15 -54.84 22.06 -3.72
N ALA A 16 -55.08 21.15 -2.78
CA ALA A 16 -54.90 21.39 -1.35
C ALA A 16 -53.41 21.52 -0.97
N ALA A 17 -53.11 22.42 -0.03
CA ALA A 17 -51.76 22.59 0.51
C ALA A 17 -51.37 21.43 1.43
N THR A 18 -52.33 20.90 2.18
CA THR A 18 -52.20 19.78 3.11
C THR A 18 -53.44 18.89 3.01
N ASP A 19 -53.32 17.61 3.34
CA ASP A 19 -54.45 16.67 3.28
C ASP A 19 -54.28 15.51 4.26
N THR A 20 -55.36 14.79 4.56
CA THR A 20 -55.36 13.54 5.35
C THR A 20 -55.98 12.41 4.54
N TYR A 21 -55.19 11.39 4.22
CA TYR A 21 -55.69 10.20 3.53
C TYR A 21 -56.25 9.24 4.56
N THR A 22 -57.55 8.98 4.49
CA THR A 22 -58.25 8.07 5.40
C THR A 22 -58.57 6.76 4.69
N ILE A 23 -58.00 5.66 5.17
CA ILE A 23 -58.22 4.30 4.66
C ILE A 23 -59.01 3.53 5.72
N ARG A 24 -60.15 2.97 5.33
CA ARG A 24 -61.01 2.15 6.21
C ARG A 24 -61.19 0.76 5.62
N PHE A 25 -61.01 -0.27 6.44
CA PHE A 25 -61.20 -1.65 6.02
C PHE A 25 -61.53 -2.54 7.21
N ASN A 26 -62.22 -3.65 6.97
CA ASN A 26 -62.52 -4.64 8.00
C ASN A 26 -61.33 -5.60 8.12
N ALA A 27 -60.93 -5.92 9.36
CA ALA A 27 -59.76 -6.73 9.64
C ALA A 27 -60.14 -8.02 10.38
N SER A 28 -60.53 -9.04 9.62
CA SER A 28 -60.88 -10.39 10.11
C SER A 28 -59.73 -11.11 10.82
N LYS A 29 -58.49 -10.65 10.64
CA LYS A 29 -57.28 -11.19 11.26
C LYS A 29 -56.57 -10.08 12.05
N PRO A 30 -55.92 -10.41 13.18
CA PRO A 30 -55.14 -9.44 13.94
C PRO A 30 -54.03 -8.84 13.08
N ILE A 31 -53.83 -7.53 13.20
CA ILE A 31 -52.80 -6.78 12.50
C ILE A 31 -51.75 -6.33 13.52
N ALA A 32 -50.51 -6.75 13.29
CA ALA A 32 -49.33 -6.43 14.09
C ALA A 32 -48.42 -5.39 13.41
N GLY A 33 -48.63 -5.08 12.13
CA GLY A 33 -47.84 -4.09 11.42
C GLY A 33 -48.46 -3.67 10.08
N PHE A 34 -48.11 -2.47 9.65
CA PHE A 34 -48.51 -1.87 8.38
C PHE A 34 -47.25 -1.57 7.55
N ARG A 35 -47.36 -1.71 6.23
CA ARG A 35 -46.36 -1.26 5.27
C ARG A 35 -47.03 -0.32 4.28
N LEU A 36 -46.55 0.92 4.23
CA LEU A 36 -46.88 1.89 3.20
C LEU A 36 -45.72 1.96 2.20
N GLU A 37 -46.02 1.70 0.94
CA GLU A 37 -45.08 1.73 -0.17
C GLU A 37 -45.33 3.02 -0.97
N ALA A 38 -44.29 3.83 -1.16
CA ALA A 38 -44.29 5.01 -2.02
C ALA A 38 -43.69 4.64 -3.38
N LEU A 39 -44.51 4.75 -4.43
CA LEU A 39 -44.25 4.16 -5.73
C LEU A 39 -44.02 5.26 -6.78
N PRO A 40 -42.85 5.34 -7.43
CA PRO A 40 -42.64 6.22 -8.58
C PRO A 40 -43.68 5.98 -9.67
N HIS A 41 -44.14 7.05 -10.33
CA HIS A 41 -45.09 6.92 -11.44
C HIS A 41 -44.78 7.93 -12.56
N PRO A 42 -44.83 7.52 -13.85
CA PRO A 42 -44.53 8.42 -14.97
C PRO A 42 -45.42 9.66 -15.07
N GLU A 43 -46.65 9.60 -14.55
CA GLU A 43 -47.60 10.72 -14.55
C GLU A 43 -47.42 11.68 -13.37
N LEU A 44 -46.55 11.37 -12.40
CA LEU A 44 -46.27 12.22 -11.25
C LEU A 44 -45.07 13.15 -11.52
N PRO A 45 -45.00 14.32 -10.85
CA PRO A 45 -43.88 15.24 -11.00
C PRO A 45 -42.51 14.58 -10.73
N ALA A 46 -41.50 14.98 -11.49
CA ALA A 46 -40.16 14.39 -11.47
C ALA A 46 -40.14 12.86 -11.57
N LYS A 47 -41.21 12.23 -12.12
CA LYS A 47 -41.41 10.78 -12.13
C LYS A 47 -41.31 10.14 -10.73
N GLY A 48 -41.55 10.94 -9.68
CA GLY A 48 -41.43 10.51 -8.30
C GLY A 48 -42.70 9.85 -7.77
N SER A 49 -42.77 9.66 -6.46
CA SER A 49 -43.92 9.07 -5.77
C SER A 49 -44.86 10.11 -5.15
N GLY A 50 -44.43 11.36 -5.03
CA GLY A 50 -45.18 12.48 -4.45
C GLY A 50 -45.75 13.46 -5.48
N LEU A 51 -46.63 14.35 -4.99
CA LEU A 51 -47.32 15.38 -5.78
C LEU A 51 -46.61 16.74 -5.78
N ALA A 52 -45.57 16.93 -4.96
CA ALA A 52 -44.76 18.15 -5.01
C ALA A 52 -44.03 18.24 -6.36
N SER A 53 -43.69 19.46 -6.82
CA SER A 53 -43.05 19.67 -8.13
C SER A 53 -41.72 18.94 -8.32
N ASN A 54 -41.02 18.64 -7.23
CA ASN A 54 -39.79 17.86 -7.18
C ASN A 54 -40.02 16.35 -7.03
N GLY A 55 -41.27 15.87 -7.10
CA GLY A 55 -41.65 14.45 -6.96
C GLY A 55 -41.63 13.91 -5.53
N ASN A 56 -41.39 14.76 -4.52
CA ASN A 56 -41.32 14.37 -3.11
C ASN A 56 -42.70 14.43 -2.41
N PHE A 57 -42.78 13.82 -1.23
CA PHE A 57 -43.92 13.92 -0.32
C PHE A 57 -43.43 14.14 1.12
N MET A 58 -44.34 14.45 2.04
CA MET A 58 -44.04 14.62 3.47
C MET A 58 -45.15 13.99 4.32
N LEU A 59 -44.95 12.73 4.72
CA LEU A 59 -45.86 12.07 5.65
C LEU A 59 -45.57 12.61 7.04
N SER A 60 -46.40 13.52 7.53
CA SER A 60 -46.16 14.20 8.81
C SER A 60 -46.68 13.42 10.01
N ARG A 61 -47.73 12.60 9.84
CA ARG A 61 -48.27 11.80 10.95
C ARG A 61 -49.04 10.58 10.48
N VAL A 62 -48.99 9.50 11.27
CA VAL A 62 -49.85 8.32 11.09
C VAL A 62 -50.71 8.10 12.33
N GLU A 63 -52.01 7.88 12.12
CA GLU A 63 -52.94 7.52 13.19
C GLU A 63 -53.65 6.21 12.82
N VAL A 64 -53.67 5.29 13.78
CA VAL A 64 -54.33 3.99 13.65
C VAL A 64 -55.43 3.90 14.71
N SER A 65 -56.61 3.47 14.31
CA SER A 65 -57.73 3.30 15.22
C SER A 65 -58.63 2.16 14.80
N GLU A 66 -59.42 1.66 15.74
CA GLU A 66 -60.45 0.66 15.49
C GLU A 66 -61.80 1.10 16.04
N THR A 67 -62.87 0.61 15.43
CA THR A 67 -64.25 0.85 15.87
C THR A 67 -65.05 -0.43 15.68
N HIS A 68 -65.82 -0.80 16.70
CA HIS A 68 -66.68 -1.97 16.63
C HIS A 68 -67.97 -1.62 15.89
N ILE A 69 -68.23 -2.27 14.77
CA ILE A 69 -69.31 -1.95 13.82
C ILE A 69 -70.68 -2.23 14.47
N ALA A 70 -70.78 -3.22 15.35
CA ALA A 70 -72.04 -3.64 15.96
C ALA A 70 -72.57 -2.75 17.12
N PHE A 71 -71.74 -1.89 17.74
CA PHE A 71 -72.09 -1.22 19.00
C PHE A 71 -72.07 0.33 18.97
N GLU A 72 -71.92 0.98 17.81
CA GLU A 72 -71.74 2.45 17.68
C GLU A 72 -70.80 3.04 18.76
N THR A 73 -69.69 2.35 19.02
CA THR A 73 -68.74 2.76 20.06
C THR A 73 -67.82 3.88 19.56
N LYS A 74 -67.30 4.66 20.51
CA LYS A 74 -66.30 5.70 20.27
C LYS A 74 -65.03 5.06 19.69
N GLU A 75 -64.50 5.67 18.64
CA GLU A 75 -63.25 5.28 17.97
C GLU A 75 -62.10 5.15 18.99
N HIS A 76 -61.44 3.98 19.01
CA HIS A 76 -60.31 3.70 19.87
C HIS A 76 -59.00 3.84 19.09
N THR A 77 -58.23 4.88 19.40
CA THR A 77 -56.92 5.12 18.78
C THR A 77 -55.85 4.26 19.45
N VAL A 78 -55.05 3.57 18.64
CA VAL A 78 -53.90 2.77 19.07
C VAL A 78 -52.62 3.53 18.72
N GLY A 79 -51.73 3.70 19.71
CA GLY A 79 -50.42 4.32 19.47
C GLY A 79 -49.58 3.51 18.49
N VAL A 80 -48.57 4.15 17.88
CA VAL A 80 -47.61 3.48 16.99
C VAL A 80 -46.27 3.46 17.72
N SER A 81 -45.70 2.27 17.89
CA SER A 81 -44.55 2.03 18.79
C SER A 81 -43.22 1.90 18.08
N LYS A 82 -43.23 1.52 16.79
CA LYS A 82 -42.04 1.30 15.98
C LYS A 82 -42.29 1.80 14.57
N VAL A 83 -41.31 2.51 14.03
CA VAL A 83 -41.33 3.02 12.67
C VAL A 83 -39.98 2.74 12.04
N TYR A 84 -40.00 2.35 10.77
CA TYR A 84 -38.81 2.05 10.01
C TYR A 84 -39.05 2.36 8.54
N ALA A 85 -38.16 3.14 7.91
CA ALA A 85 -38.14 3.33 6.47
C ALA A 85 -36.90 2.71 5.82
N ASP A 86 -37.01 2.38 4.54
CA ASP A 86 -35.87 1.93 3.72
C ASP A 86 -34.93 3.07 3.34
N PHE A 87 -35.45 4.29 3.26
CA PHE A 87 -34.68 5.50 3.07
C PHE A 87 -35.31 6.67 3.84
N GLU A 88 -34.45 7.54 4.35
CA GLU A 88 -34.83 8.73 5.10
C GLU A 88 -34.09 9.93 4.50
N GLN A 89 -34.84 10.96 4.10
CA GLN A 89 -34.25 12.25 3.74
C GLN A 89 -33.57 12.85 4.96
N ASP A 90 -32.39 13.45 4.77
CA ASP A 90 -31.67 14.16 5.83
C ASP A 90 -32.60 15.19 6.50
N GLN A 91 -32.61 15.19 7.84
CA GLN A 91 -33.51 15.98 8.71
C GLN A 91 -34.99 15.59 8.74
N PHE A 92 -35.41 14.57 7.97
CA PHE A 92 -36.80 14.10 7.89
C PHE A 92 -36.87 12.56 8.08
N PRO A 93 -36.45 12.05 9.26
CA PRO A 93 -36.44 10.63 9.56
C PRO A 93 -37.84 10.04 9.69
N ALA A 94 -37.97 8.73 9.51
CA ALA A 94 -39.25 8.04 9.57
C ALA A 94 -39.91 8.15 10.95
N GLN A 95 -39.11 8.24 12.01
CA GLN A 95 -39.59 8.33 13.40
C GLN A 95 -40.49 9.55 13.66
N ASP A 96 -40.32 10.62 12.88
CA ASP A 96 -41.05 11.88 13.07
C ASP A 96 -42.55 11.75 12.80
N ILE A 97 -43.01 10.70 12.11
CA ILE A 97 -44.45 10.46 11.88
C ILE A 97 -45.25 10.19 13.17
N LEU A 98 -44.55 9.99 14.29
CA LEU A 98 -45.15 9.74 15.61
C LEU A 98 -45.48 11.02 16.37
N ASP A 99 -44.82 12.12 16.04
CA ASP A 99 -45.03 13.41 16.68
C ASP A 99 -46.19 14.19 16.01
N ASP A 100 -46.55 15.35 16.56
CA ASP A 100 -47.57 16.25 15.99
C ASP A 100 -46.93 17.57 15.56
N ASN A 101 -45.69 17.51 15.06
CA ASN A 101 -44.93 18.69 14.67
C ASN A 101 -45.09 18.98 13.17
N PRO A 102 -45.62 20.17 12.79
CA PRO A 102 -45.90 20.49 11.39
C PRO A 102 -44.65 20.80 10.55
N VAL A 103 -43.44 20.73 11.13
CA VAL A 103 -42.16 20.91 10.39
C VAL A 103 -41.35 19.63 10.26
N SER A 104 -41.90 18.49 10.69
CA SER A 104 -41.25 17.18 10.65
C SER A 104 -42.11 16.16 9.90
N GLY A 105 -41.53 14.98 9.66
CA GLY A 105 -42.17 13.88 8.96
C GLY A 105 -41.19 13.06 8.15
N TRP A 106 -41.72 12.03 7.47
CA TRP A 106 -40.94 11.19 6.58
C TRP A 106 -40.98 11.70 5.13
N ALA A 107 -39.80 11.86 4.54
CA ALA A 107 -39.61 12.25 3.14
C ALA A 107 -38.43 11.50 2.50
N VAL A 108 -38.32 11.57 1.17
CA VAL A 108 -37.43 10.69 0.39
C VAL A 108 -36.51 11.41 -0.61
N LEU A 109 -36.34 12.73 -0.52
CA LEU A 109 -35.37 13.46 -1.34
C LEU A 109 -33.93 13.08 -0.94
N PRO A 110 -32.97 12.94 -1.88
CA PRO A 110 -33.09 13.15 -3.33
C PRO A 110 -33.59 11.93 -4.12
N GLN A 111 -33.93 10.81 -3.47
CA GLN A 111 -34.23 9.53 -4.12
C GLN A 111 -35.68 9.40 -4.63
N VAL A 112 -36.34 10.49 -5.01
CA VAL A 112 -37.78 10.52 -5.34
C VAL A 112 -38.20 9.58 -6.48
N GLU A 113 -37.31 9.33 -7.45
CA GLU A 113 -37.54 8.43 -8.60
C GLU A 113 -37.44 6.94 -8.22
N ARG A 114 -37.15 6.62 -6.96
CA ARG A 114 -37.01 5.25 -6.46
C ARG A 114 -38.22 4.85 -5.64
N TYR A 115 -38.46 3.54 -5.62
CA TYR A 115 -39.39 2.93 -4.68
C TYR A 115 -38.88 3.15 -3.25
N HIS A 116 -39.78 3.54 -2.37
CA HIS A 116 -39.53 3.62 -0.93
C HIS A 116 -40.66 2.97 -0.16
N ARG A 117 -40.40 2.59 1.08
CA ARG A 117 -41.41 2.07 2.00
C ARG A 117 -41.14 2.53 3.42
N ILE A 118 -42.23 2.62 4.16
CA ILE A 118 -42.23 2.76 5.61
C ILE A 118 -43.07 1.64 6.21
N VAL A 119 -42.54 1.02 7.26
CA VAL A 119 -43.21 0.02 8.09
C VAL A 119 -43.45 0.64 9.45
N PHE A 120 -44.64 0.46 9.98
CA PHE A 120 -44.98 0.92 11.32
C PHE A 120 -45.89 -0.05 12.04
N ASN A 121 -45.63 -0.20 13.35
CA ASN A 121 -46.32 -1.20 14.18
C ASN A 121 -47.20 -0.50 15.22
N PRO A 122 -48.48 -0.87 15.34
CA PRO A 122 -49.29 -0.42 16.45
C PRO A 122 -48.75 -0.96 17.79
N GLU A 123 -48.94 -0.23 18.88
CA GLU A 123 -48.54 -0.60 20.25
C GLU A 123 -49.16 -1.93 20.69
N SER A 124 -50.40 -2.17 20.25
CA SER A 124 -51.11 -3.44 20.40
C SER A 124 -51.62 -3.92 19.04
N THR A 125 -51.80 -5.24 18.90
CA THR A 125 -52.43 -5.78 17.68
C THR A 125 -53.85 -5.24 17.55
N ILE A 126 -54.22 -4.83 16.34
CA ILE A 126 -55.52 -4.21 16.04
C ILE A 126 -56.36 -5.10 15.11
N GLY A 127 -57.69 -5.03 15.20
CA GLY A 127 -58.58 -5.94 14.46
C GLY A 127 -58.54 -7.38 14.99
N GLY A 128 -58.80 -8.36 14.11
CA GLY A 128 -58.95 -9.77 14.49
C GLY A 128 -60.39 -10.24 14.66
N ASP A 129 -61.35 -9.41 14.25
CA ASP A 129 -62.79 -9.65 14.29
C ASP A 129 -63.43 -9.04 13.03
N ASP A 130 -64.36 -9.75 12.40
CA ASP A 130 -65.09 -9.30 11.21
C ASP A 130 -65.99 -8.08 11.52
N GLU A 131 -66.35 -7.89 12.79
CA GLU A 131 -67.13 -6.75 13.28
C GLU A 131 -66.26 -5.55 13.70
N VAL A 132 -64.95 -5.58 13.46
CA VAL A 132 -64.03 -4.47 13.73
C VAL A 132 -63.58 -3.80 12.43
N GLN A 133 -63.85 -2.49 12.32
CA GLN A 133 -63.33 -1.64 11.27
C GLN A 133 -62.05 -0.95 11.73
N VAL A 134 -60.96 -1.16 10.99
CA VAL A 134 -59.69 -0.45 11.19
C VAL A 134 -59.69 0.81 10.32
N THR A 135 -59.32 1.94 10.92
CA THR A 135 -59.11 3.22 10.25
C THR A 135 -57.63 3.62 10.34
N LEU A 136 -56.99 3.82 9.18
CA LEU A 136 -55.65 4.36 9.06
C LEU A 136 -55.72 5.77 8.47
N ARG A 137 -55.18 6.76 9.17
CA ARG A 137 -55.05 8.14 8.68
C ARG A 137 -53.59 8.47 8.42
N LEU A 138 -53.27 8.80 7.17
CA LEU A 138 -51.97 9.32 6.74
C LEU A 138 -52.10 10.83 6.59
N LYS A 139 -51.47 11.61 7.47
CA LYS A 139 -51.53 13.07 7.45
C LYS A 139 -50.34 13.65 6.72
N PHE A 140 -50.61 14.60 5.83
CA PHE A 140 -49.62 15.38 5.09
C PHE A 140 -49.80 16.86 5.45
N HIS A 141 -49.60 17.19 6.73
CA HIS A 141 -49.90 18.51 7.33
C HIS A 141 -48.64 19.35 7.56
N HIS A 142 -47.62 19.16 6.73
CA HIS A 142 -46.37 19.88 6.83
C HIS A 142 -46.50 21.34 6.37
N ILE A 143 -45.69 22.26 6.94
CA ILE A 143 -45.70 23.69 6.58
C ILE A 143 -45.36 23.97 5.12
N ALA A 144 -44.59 23.07 4.48
CA ALA A 144 -44.29 23.16 3.06
C ALA A 144 -45.49 22.63 2.26
N PRO A 145 -46.18 23.49 1.49
CA PRO A 145 -47.42 23.09 0.82
C PRO A 145 -47.17 22.02 -0.24
N GLN A 146 -48.22 21.25 -0.55
CA GLN A 146 -48.31 20.31 -1.68
C GLN A 146 -47.37 19.10 -1.65
N HIS A 147 -46.77 18.78 -0.51
CA HIS A 147 -45.97 17.56 -0.32
C HIS A 147 -46.87 16.36 0.04
N LEU A 148 -47.85 16.08 -0.82
CA LEU A 148 -48.78 14.96 -0.68
C LEU A 148 -48.23 13.71 -1.39
N LEU A 149 -48.59 12.52 -0.93
CA LEU A 149 -48.18 11.26 -1.58
C LEU A 149 -49.06 10.96 -2.81
N GLY A 150 -48.44 10.79 -3.98
CA GLY A 150 -49.13 10.66 -5.26
C GLY A 150 -49.46 9.22 -5.63
N HIS A 151 -48.56 8.27 -5.42
CA HIS A 151 -48.78 6.87 -5.79
C HIS A 151 -48.26 5.95 -4.70
N PHE A 152 -49.14 5.12 -4.15
CA PHE A 152 -48.83 4.32 -2.98
C PHE A 152 -49.59 3.01 -2.88
N ARG A 153 -49.08 2.08 -2.07
CA ARG A 153 -49.74 0.82 -1.73
C ARG A 153 -49.66 0.57 -0.24
N LEU A 154 -50.73 0.00 0.32
CA LEU A 154 -50.78 -0.40 1.73
C LEU A 154 -50.86 -1.92 1.85
N SER A 155 -50.04 -2.48 2.72
CA SER A 155 -50.09 -3.89 3.13
C SER A 155 -50.13 -4.01 4.65
N VAL A 156 -50.69 -5.10 5.16
CA VAL A 156 -50.76 -5.39 6.60
C VAL A 156 -50.24 -6.80 6.88
N THR A 157 -49.73 -7.02 8.09
CA THR A 157 -49.33 -8.34 8.58
C THR A 157 -49.86 -8.59 9.98
N GLY A 158 -50.19 -9.84 10.30
CA GLY A 158 -50.47 -10.28 11.68
C GLY A 158 -49.25 -10.83 12.41
N GLU A 159 -48.09 -10.89 11.75
CA GLU A 159 -46.86 -11.41 12.32
C GLU A 159 -46.10 -10.35 13.10
N LYS A 160 -45.72 -10.67 14.34
CA LYS A 160 -44.86 -9.81 15.17
C LYS A 160 -43.40 -9.95 14.74
N ASP A 161 -42.61 -8.90 14.93
CA ASP A 161 -41.17 -8.93 14.67
C ASP A 161 -40.44 -9.88 15.62
N PRO A 162 -39.30 -10.46 15.20
CA PRO A 162 -38.40 -11.15 16.11
C PRO A 162 -37.91 -10.19 17.21
N ARG A 163 -37.75 -10.70 18.43
CA ARG A 163 -37.21 -9.92 19.55
C ARG A 163 -35.74 -10.26 19.74
N TYR A 164 -34.88 -9.24 19.70
CA TYR A 164 -33.44 -9.38 19.88
C TYR A 164 -33.08 -9.03 21.33
N SER A 165 -32.20 -9.82 21.94
CA SER A 165 -31.58 -9.44 23.21
C SER A 165 -30.53 -8.33 23.00
N PRO A 166 -30.07 -7.67 24.08
CA PRO A 166 -28.83 -6.88 24.04
C PRO A 166 -27.66 -7.70 23.47
N TRP A 167 -26.67 -7.00 22.91
CA TRP A 167 -25.40 -7.62 22.54
C TRP A 167 -24.58 -7.99 23.78
N PHE A 168 -23.83 -9.08 23.68
CA PHE A 168 -22.75 -9.42 24.59
C PHE A 168 -21.45 -9.47 23.79
N ALA A 169 -20.35 -8.95 24.35
CA ALA A 169 -19.03 -9.02 23.74
C ALA A 169 -18.05 -9.79 24.62
N LEU A 170 -17.13 -10.53 24.00
CA LEU A 170 -16.06 -11.27 24.66
C LEU A 170 -14.78 -11.20 23.82
N GLY A 171 -13.73 -10.58 24.36
CA GLY A 171 -12.48 -10.33 23.67
C GLY A 171 -11.86 -8.99 24.13
N PRO A 172 -10.76 -8.55 23.51
CA PRO A 172 -10.02 -9.22 22.43
C PRO A 172 -9.22 -10.43 22.91
N PHE A 173 -9.26 -11.54 22.17
CA PHE A 173 -8.35 -12.69 22.32
C PHE A 173 -7.06 -12.44 21.53
N PRO A 174 -5.90 -12.23 22.18
CA PRO A 174 -4.64 -12.02 21.47
C PRO A 174 -4.23 -13.26 20.67
N SER A 175 -3.66 -13.04 19.49
CA SER A 175 -3.19 -14.13 18.60
C SER A 175 -1.79 -13.83 18.06
N ALA A 176 -0.99 -14.87 17.83
CA ALA A 176 0.39 -14.71 17.34
C ALA A 176 0.43 -14.37 15.85
N SER A 177 -0.60 -14.77 15.08
CA SER A 177 -0.75 -14.44 13.67
C SER A 177 -2.22 -14.25 13.27
N LYS A 178 -2.44 -13.62 12.12
CA LYS A 178 -3.79 -13.40 11.58
C LYS A 178 -4.50 -14.71 11.23
N GLU A 179 -3.73 -15.71 10.79
CA GLU A 179 -4.23 -17.06 10.51
C GLU A 179 -4.69 -17.75 11.79
N GLU A 180 -3.95 -17.58 12.91
CA GLU A 180 -4.38 -18.09 14.22
C GLU A 180 -5.65 -17.38 14.69
N ALA A 181 -5.68 -16.04 14.61
CA ALA A 181 -6.85 -15.25 15.02
C ALA A 181 -8.13 -15.72 14.31
N PHE A 182 -8.03 -16.06 13.02
CA PHE A 182 -9.15 -16.59 12.24
C PHE A 182 -9.47 -18.06 12.58
N ALA A 183 -8.49 -18.96 12.50
CA ALA A 183 -8.74 -20.40 12.52
C ALA A 183 -8.95 -21.01 13.92
N LYS A 184 -8.46 -20.38 14.98
CA LYS A 184 -8.49 -20.95 16.33
C LYS A 184 -9.86 -20.77 16.99
N ASP A 185 -10.46 -21.86 17.45
CA ASP A 185 -11.60 -21.81 18.36
C ASP A 185 -11.10 -21.38 19.76
N PHE A 186 -11.64 -20.26 20.26
CA PHE A 186 -11.30 -19.72 21.58
C PHE A 186 -12.27 -20.19 22.68
N GLY A 187 -13.22 -21.06 22.35
CA GLY A 187 -14.22 -21.66 23.24
C GLY A 187 -15.67 -21.36 22.83
N PRO A 188 -16.05 -20.09 22.58
CA PRO A 188 -17.43 -19.72 22.28
C PRO A 188 -18.04 -20.38 21.03
N GLU A 189 -17.22 -20.82 20.07
CA GLU A 189 -17.72 -21.47 18.85
C GLU A 189 -18.38 -22.83 19.16
N SER A 190 -17.88 -23.52 20.19
CA SER A 190 -18.37 -24.83 20.62
C SER A 190 -19.48 -24.74 21.66
N GLU A 191 -19.34 -23.87 22.66
CA GLU A 191 -20.32 -23.70 23.74
C GLU A 191 -20.35 -22.25 24.24
N ILE A 192 -21.56 -21.69 24.35
CA ILE A 192 -21.77 -20.33 24.84
C ILE A 192 -22.30 -20.39 26.27
N ASP A 193 -21.41 -20.07 27.22
CA ASP A 193 -21.73 -19.85 28.62
C ASP A 193 -21.34 -18.42 29.00
N LEU A 194 -22.35 -17.60 29.33
CA LEU A 194 -22.18 -16.18 29.68
C LEU A 194 -21.53 -15.96 31.06
N THR A 195 -21.47 -17.00 31.89
CA THR A 195 -20.86 -16.97 33.23
C THR A 195 -19.39 -17.41 33.23
N LYS A 196 -18.95 -18.05 32.15
CA LYS A 196 -17.59 -18.58 32.01
C LYS A 196 -16.57 -17.46 31.80
N THR A 197 -15.39 -17.64 32.40
CA THR A 197 -14.23 -16.77 32.20
C THR A 197 -13.19 -17.41 31.28
N TYR A 198 -12.40 -16.56 30.62
CA TYR A 198 -11.38 -16.93 29.63
C TYR A 198 -10.06 -16.22 29.95
N LEU A 199 -8.95 -16.71 29.39
CA LEU A 199 -7.59 -16.22 29.68
C LEU A 199 -7.32 -16.07 31.18
N GLU A 200 -7.39 -17.18 31.92
CA GLU A 200 -7.13 -17.23 33.38
C GLU A 200 -7.99 -16.28 34.24
N GLY A 201 -9.10 -15.77 33.70
CA GLY A 201 -10.03 -14.89 34.41
C GLY A 201 -10.11 -13.46 33.86
N ASP A 202 -9.20 -13.09 32.95
CA ASP A 202 -9.09 -11.72 32.44
C ASP A 202 -10.22 -11.33 31.47
N LEU A 203 -10.83 -12.30 30.79
CA LEU A 203 -11.92 -12.07 29.85
C LEU A 203 -13.22 -12.73 30.30
N ARG A 204 -14.32 -11.97 30.18
CA ARG A 204 -15.70 -12.42 30.44
C ARG A 204 -16.65 -11.74 29.47
N TRP A 205 -17.82 -12.35 29.27
CA TRP A 205 -18.89 -11.72 28.52
C TRP A 205 -19.34 -10.44 29.20
N THR A 206 -19.44 -9.37 28.42
CA THR A 206 -19.94 -8.07 28.89
C THR A 206 -21.15 -7.69 28.06
N GLU A 207 -22.26 -7.34 28.72
CA GLU A 207 -23.43 -6.79 28.04
C GLU A 207 -23.10 -5.41 27.47
N ARG A 208 -23.47 -5.19 26.21
CA ARG A 208 -23.13 -4.02 25.40
C ARG A 208 -24.41 -3.39 24.87
N GLY A 209 -25.10 -2.64 25.72
CA GLY A 209 -26.31 -1.89 25.36
C GLY A 209 -26.05 -0.68 24.44
N ASP A 210 -24.78 -0.30 24.28
CA ASP A 210 -24.31 0.76 23.38
C ASP A 210 -24.25 0.32 21.90
N LEU A 211 -24.20 -0.99 21.64
CA LEU A 211 -24.14 -1.53 20.28
C LEU A 211 -25.55 -1.59 19.66
N THR A 212 -25.81 -0.71 18.71
CA THR A 212 -27.10 -0.59 18.00
C THR A 212 -27.08 -1.26 16.64
N ASP A 213 -28.18 -1.91 16.26
CA ASP A 213 -28.30 -2.55 14.96
C ASP A 213 -28.41 -1.51 13.82
N GLY A 214 -27.82 -1.80 12.66
CA GLY A 214 -27.83 -0.89 11.51
C GLY A 214 -26.79 0.22 11.57
N ALA A 215 -25.89 0.23 12.57
CA ALA A 215 -24.75 1.13 12.65
C ALA A 215 -23.42 0.34 12.64
N VAL A 216 -22.35 1.01 12.18
CA VAL A 216 -20.98 0.49 12.28
C VAL A 216 -20.43 0.80 13.66
N HIS A 217 -19.85 -0.21 14.32
CA HIS A 217 -19.30 -0.08 15.66
C HIS A 217 -17.84 -0.51 15.72
N ASP A 218 -17.02 0.28 16.42
CA ASP A 218 -15.65 -0.09 16.74
C ASP A 218 -15.59 -1.06 17.92
N LEU A 219 -14.65 -2.00 17.86
CA LEU A 219 -14.37 -2.98 18.90
C LEU A 219 -13.10 -2.62 19.65
N GLU A 220 -13.06 -2.97 20.94
CA GLU A 220 -11.91 -2.68 21.80
C GLU A 220 -10.71 -3.58 21.47
N GLY A 221 -9.51 -3.00 21.59
CA GLY A 221 -8.24 -3.69 21.36
C GLY A 221 -7.45 -3.16 20.17
N THR A 222 -6.13 -3.39 20.20
CA THR A 222 -5.21 -3.15 19.07
C THR A 222 -4.29 -4.36 18.91
N GLY A 223 -3.81 -4.60 17.70
CA GLY A 223 -2.98 -5.78 17.38
C GLY A 223 -3.78 -6.93 16.76
N ILE A 224 -3.15 -8.10 16.61
CA ILE A 224 -3.77 -9.27 15.99
C ILE A 224 -4.60 -10.00 17.05
N ALA A 225 -5.92 -10.03 16.88
CA ALA A 225 -6.83 -10.58 17.88
C ALA A 225 -8.18 -11.02 17.30
N ALA A 226 -8.97 -11.75 18.10
CA ALA A 226 -10.35 -12.08 17.79
C ALA A 226 -11.32 -11.59 18.87
N THR A 227 -12.47 -11.06 18.48
CA THR A 227 -13.54 -10.66 19.42
C THR A 227 -14.85 -11.33 19.04
N TYR A 228 -15.53 -11.87 20.03
CA TYR A 228 -16.84 -12.51 19.86
C TYR A 228 -17.97 -11.57 20.27
N LEU A 229 -19.06 -11.66 19.52
CA LEU A 229 -20.30 -10.94 19.73
C LEU A 229 -21.44 -11.96 19.76
N TYR A 230 -22.32 -11.86 20.76
CA TYR A 230 -23.39 -12.80 20.99
C TYR A 230 -24.70 -12.11 21.32
N ARG A 231 -25.82 -12.71 20.89
CA ARG A 231 -27.17 -12.36 21.33
C ARG A 231 -28.16 -13.47 21.01
N THR A 232 -29.35 -13.40 21.60
CA THR A 232 -30.49 -14.25 21.25
C THR A 232 -31.52 -13.51 20.42
N VAL A 233 -32.22 -14.28 19.58
CA VAL A 233 -33.30 -13.81 18.71
C VAL A 233 -34.52 -14.71 18.92
N TYR A 234 -35.53 -14.19 19.59
CA TYR A 234 -36.80 -14.88 19.81
C TYR A 234 -37.73 -14.67 18.62
N THR A 235 -38.26 -15.76 18.04
CA THR A 235 -39.37 -15.70 17.08
C THR A 235 -40.52 -16.61 17.52
N PRO A 236 -41.79 -16.17 17.43
CA PRO A 236 -42.93 -17.02 17.82
C PRO A 236 -43.23 -18.13 16.81
N LYS A 237 -42.73 -18.03 15.58
CA LYS A 237 -42.92 -18.99 14.49
C LYS A 237 -41.67 -19.07 13.63
N GLU A 238 -41.55 -20.18 12.91
CA GLU A 238 -40.48 -20.38 11.94
C GLU A 238 -40.56 -19.32 10.84
N ARG A 239 -39.44 -18.69 10.52
CA ARG A 239 -39.38 -17.70 9.45
C ARG A 239 -37.96 -17.51 8.92
N LYS A 240 -37.88 -17.12 7.65
CA LYS A 240 -36.61 -16.75 7.02
C LYS A 240 -36.39 -15.24 7.13
N VAL A 241 -35.17 -14.84 7.49
CA VAL A 241 -34.74 -13.44 7.66
C VAL A 241 -33.42 -13.25 6.93
N LEU A 242 -33.22 -12.10 6.29
CA LEU A 242 -31.93 -11.78 5.69
C LEU A 242 -31.10 -10.98 6.69
N TRP A 243 -30.00 -11.54 7.16
CA TRP A 243 -29.05 -10.81 7.99
C TRP A 243 -27.93 -10.24 7.14
N ARG A 244 -27.57 -8.99 7.42
CA ARG A 244 -26.44 -8.32 6.80
C ARG A 244 -25.36 -8.08 7.84
N PHE A 245 -24.11 -8.29 7.43
CA PHE A 245 -22.95 -8.12 8.28
C PHE A 245 -21.89 -7.26 7.61
N GLY A 246 -21.01 -6.71 8.43
CA GLY A 246 -19.77 -6.08 8.02
C GLY A 246 -18.69 -6.34 9.05
N SER A 247 -17.46 -6.36 8.58
CA SER A 247 -16.28 -6.62 9.42
C SER A 247 -15.10 -5.81 8.92
N ASN A 248 -14.35 -5.28 9.88
CA ASN A 248 -12.97 -4.93 9.63
C ASN A 248 -12.19 -6.24 9.72
N ASP A 249 -11.53 -6.60 8.63
CA ASP A 249 -10.88 -7.89 8.40
C ASP A 249 -11.84 -9.10 8.45
N GLY A 250 -11.43 -10.21 9.07
CA GLY A 250 -12.09 -11.52 8.98
C GLY A 250 -13.39 -11.60 9.79
N ILE A 251 -14.33 -12.41 9.32
CA ILE A 251 -15.62 -12.66 9.98
C ILE A 251 -16.04 -14.13 9.90
N GLN A 252 -16.54 -14.64 11.02
CA GLN A 252 -17.25 -15.92 11.07
C GLN A 252 -18.55 -15.74 11.87
N VAL A 253 -19.65 -16.31 11.39
CA VAL A 253 -20.97 -16.19 12.03
C VAL A 253 -21.62 -17.55 12.13
N TRP A 254 -22.23 -17.82 13.28
CA TRP A 254 -23.01 -19.02 13.58
C TRP A 254 -24.42 -18.66 14.00
N LEU A 255 -25.38 -19.46 13.52
CA LEU A 255 -26.76 -19.48 13.99
C LEU A 255 -27.05 -20.85 14.58
N ASN A 256 -27.45 -20.89 15.85
CA ASN A 256 -27.77 -22.14 16.56
C ASN A 256 -26.64 -23.20 16.52
N GLY A 257 -25.38 -22.75 16.41
CA GLY A 257 -24.19 -23.61 16.30
C GLY A 257 -23.81 -23.99 14.87
N GLU A 258 -24.64 -23.67 13.88
CA GLU A 258 -24.32 -23.88 12.46
C GLU A 258 -23.66 -22.63 11.87
N ARG A 259 -22.53 -22.79 11.17
CA ARG A 259 -21.78 -21.67 10.58
C ARG A 259 -22.46 -21.20 9.29
N ILE A 260 -22.88 -19.94 9.26
CA ILE A 260 -23.62 -19.32 8.14
C ILE A 260 -22.79 -18.32 7.33
N VAL A 261 -21.70 -17.79 7.88
CA VAL A 261 -20.74 -16.90 7.18
C VAL A 261 -19.32 -17.25 7.63
N SER A 262 -18.35 -17.24 6.71
CA SER A 262 -16.93 -17.48 7.02
C SER A 262 -16.02 -16.90 5.95
N ASN A 263 -15.51 -15.68 6.13
CA ASN A 263 -14.63 -15.00 5.19
C ASN A 263 -13.38 -14.45 5.87
N ASP A 264 -12.21 -14.86 5.39
CA ASP A 264 -10.90 -14.40 5.89
C ASP A 264 -10.28 -13.38 4.92
N ILE A 265 -10.75 -12.15 4.97
CA ILE A 265 -10.36 -11.07 4.06
C ILE A 265 -9.81 -9.88 4.85
N GLY A 266 -8.85 -9.14 4.28
CA GLY A 266 -8.35 -7.90 4.88
C GLY A 266 -9.06 -6.69 4.29
N ARG A 267 -9.83 -5.95 5.10
CA ARG A 267 -10.67 -4.83 4.63
C ARG A 267 -11.13 -3.94 5.80
N GLN A 268 -11.55 -2.71 5.50
CA GLN A 268 -12.26 -1.87 6.48
C GLN A 268 -13.70 -2.35 6.66
N VAL A 269 -14.27 -2.12 7.84
CA VAL A 269 -15.70 -2.37 8.08
C VAL A 269 -16.53 -1.42 7.22
N SER A 270 -17.58 -1.97 6.61
CA SER A 270 -18.59 -1.20 5.91
C SER A 270 -19.93 -1.92 6.02
N GLU A 271 -21.02 -1.21 5.79
CA GLU A 271 -22.35 -1.78 5.83
C GLU A 271 -22.52 -2.84 4.72
N ASN A 272 -23.27 -3.89 5.01
CA ASN A 272 -23.79 -4.83 4.01
C ASN A 272 -22.73 -5.62 3.20
N GLN A 273 -21.52 -5.77 3.74
CA GLN A 273 -20.42 -6.51 3.10
C GLN A 273 -20.71 -8.01 2.95
N GLU A 274 -21.43 -8.59 3.92
CA GLU A 274 -21.88 -9.98 3.90
C GLU A 274 -23.39 -10.06 4.05
N LYS A 275 -23.99 -11.13 3.53
CA LYS A 275 -25.42 -11.40 3.62
C LYS A 275 -25.65 -12.88 3.88
N ALA A 276 -26.57 -13.22 4.80
CA ALA A 276 -27.00 -14.59 5.04
C ALA A 276 -28.52 -14.66 5.16
N LEU A 277 -29.17 -15.43 4.30
CA LEU A 277 -30.57 -15.79 4.47
C LEU A 277 -30.65 -16.89 5.53
N VAL A 278 -31.17 -16.54 6.71
CA VAL A 278 -31.22 -17.42 7.86
C VAL A 278 -32.63 -17.91 8.15
N GLU A 279 -32.76 -19.12 8.66
CA GLU A 279 -34.03 -19.69 9.11
C GLU A 279 -34.09 -19.69 10.63
N LEU A 280 -34.96 -18.83 11.19
CA LEU A 280 -35.19 -18.75 12.62
C LEU A 280 -36.24 -19.79 13.01
N LYS A 281 -35.92 -20.62 14.00
CA LYS A 281 -36.84 -21.62 14.57
C LYS A 281 -37.72 -20.99 15.65
N PRO A 282 -38.95 -21.48 15.88
CA PRO A 282 -39.78 -21.00 16.99
C PRO A 282 -39.02 -21.08 18.33
N GLY A 283 -39.08 -20.01 19.13
CA GLY A 283 -38.32 -19.86 20.37
C GLY A 283 -37.04 -19.03 20.18
N ASP A 284 -36.07 -19.23 21.08
CA ASP A 284 -34.80 -18.51 21.07
C ASP A 284 -33.81 -19.11 20.07
N ASN A 285 -33.26 -18.25 19.22
CA ASN A 285 -32.18 -18.57 18.29
C ASN A 285 -30.90 -17.87 18.75
N ARG A 286 -29.77 -18.56 18.66
CA ARG A 286 -28.47 -18.08 19.16
C ARG A 286 -27.62 -17.57 18.00
N LEU A 287 -27.32 -16.27 17.99
CA LEU A 287 -26.41 -15.65 17.02
C LEU A 287 -25.05 -15.43 17.69
N LEU A 288 -24.01 -16.05 17.14
CA LEU A 288 -22.62 -15.82 17.53
C LEU A 288 -21.84 -15.29 16.32
N MET A 289 -21.02 -14.28 16.54
CA MET A 289 -20.16 -13.71 15.53
C MET A 289 -18.74 -13.56 16.09
N LYS A 290 -17.74 -13.83 15.27
CA LYS A 290 -16.32 -13.65 15.57
C LYS A 290 -15.75 -12.70 14.55
N ILE A 291 -15.11 -11.63 15.02
CA ILE A 291 -14.42 -10.64 14.20
C ILE A 291 -12.91 -10.79 14.43
N ASN A 292 -12.15 -10.94 13.35
CA ASN A 292 -10.73 -11.28 13.38
C ASN A 292 -9.89 -10.09 12.91
N ASN A 293 -9.27 -9.38 13.84
CA ASN A 293 -8.39 -8.24 13.57
C ASN A 293 -7.03 -8.70 13.05
N ARG A 294 -6.58 -8.16 11.91
CA ARG A 294 -5.25 -8.42 11.33
C ARG A 294 -4.19 -7.41 11.77
N GLY A 295 -4.55 -6.44 12.60
CA GLY A 295 -3.67 -5.46 13.21
C GLY A 295 -4.14 -4.04 12.98
N GLY A 296 -4.66 -3.40 14.03
CA GLY A 296 -5.12 -2.01 13.99
C GLY A 296 -6.43 -1.83 14.75
N ALA A 297 -7.17 -0.75 14.43
CA ALA A 297 -8.56 -0.59 14.85
C ALA A 297 -9.46 -1.45 13.97
N TYR A 298 -10.52 -2.00 14.54
CA TYR A 298 -11.40 -2.94 13.89
C TYR A 298 -12.80 -2.85 14.49
N GLY A 299 -13.79 -3.28 13.73
CA GLY A 299 -15.19 -3.04 14.05
C GLY A 299 -16.10 -4.01 13.31
N PHE A 300 -17.39 -3.92 13.59
CA PHE A 300 -18.41 -4.75 12.98
C PHE A 300 -19.66 -3.95 12.62
N TYR A 301 -20.46 -4.56 11.75
CA TYR A 301 -21.79 -4.11 11.41
C TYR A 301 -22.74 -5.30 11.46
N PHE A 302 -23.92 -5.10 12.03
CA PHE A 302 -25.01 -6.08 11.96
C PHE A 302 -26.31 -5.35 11.72
N ARG A 303 -27.10 -5.85 10.78
CA ARG A 303 -28.46 -5.40 10.55
C ARG A 303 -29.40 -6.60 10.38
N PRO A 304 -30.39 -6.76 11.28
CA PRO A 304 -31.43 -7.74 11.12
C PRO A 304 -32.47 -7.19 10.16
N ASP A 305 -32.27 -7.40 8.86
CA ASP A 305 -33.22 -6.94 7.88
C ASP A 305 -34.37 -7.94 7.71
N LEU A 306 -35.60 -7.47 7.87
CA LEU A 306 -36.75 -8.03 7.17
C LEU A 306 -36.74 -7.65 5.66
N GLN A 307 -35.71 -6.90 5.24
CA GLN A 307 -35.52 -6.39 3.90
C GLN A 307 -34.64 -7.29 3.03
N LEU A 308 -35.23 -7.81 1.96
CA LEU A 308 -34.55 -7.97 0.67
C LEU A 308 -34.43 -6.55 0.07
N GLU A 309 -33.22 -5.99 -0.10
CA GLU A 309 -33.06 -4.63 -0.67
C GLU A 309 -32.71 -4.68 -2.15
N GLY A 310 -33.28 -3.72 -2.88
CA GLY A 310 -32.62 -2.98 -3.97
C GLY A 310 -32.37 -3.72 -5.28
N THR A 311 -32.57 -5.03 -5.31
CA THR A 311 -32.72 -5.82 -6.54
C THR A 311 -33.96 -6.70 -6.42
N GLU A 312 -34.18 -7.34 -5.29
CA GLU A 312 -35.26 -8.32 -5.12
C GLU A 312 -36.68 -7.75 -5.11
N ASP A 313 -36.95 -6.51 -4.70
CA ASP A 313 -38.32 -5.92 -4.74
C ASP A 313 -38.65 -5.24 -6.10
N GLU A 314 -37.65 -4.78 -6.84
CA GLU A 314 -37.81 -4.43 -8.27
C GLU A 314 -37.99 -5.70 -9.11
N ILE A 315 -37.30 -6.78 -8.75
CA ILE A 315 -37.38 -8.07 -9.41
C ILE A 315 -38.67 -8.80 -9.04
N ALA A 316 -39.13 -8.73 -7.79
CA ALA A 316 -40.44 -9.22 -7.39
C ALA A 316 -41.56 -8.46 -8.11
N ARG A 317 -41.39 -7.16 -8.40
CA ARG A 317 -42.28 -6.41 -9.30
C ARG A 317 -42.20 -6.95 -10.74
N ALA A 318 -41.00 -7.08 -11.32
CA ALA A 318 -40.84 -7.64 -12.66
C ALA A 318 -41.44 -9.07 -12.80
N PHE A 319 -41.33 -9.90 -11.75
CA PHE A 319 -41.97 -11.23 -11.71
C PHE A 319 -43.49 -11.17 -11.48
N ARG A 320 -44.02 -10.16 -10.78
CA ARG A 320 -45.46 -9.92 -10.55
C ARG A 320 -46.16 -9.26 -11.76
N VAL A 321 -45.42 -8.59 -12.63
CA VAL A 321 -45.92 -8.18 -13.95
C VAL A 321 -46.10 -9.44 -14.81
N ALA A 322 -47.30 -9.61 -15.35
CA ALA A 322 -47.62 -10.70 -16.25
C ALA A 322 -46.63 -10.72 -17.43
N GLN A 323 -46.21 -11.91 -17.87
CA GLN A 323 -45.07 -12.08 -18.79
C GLN A 323 -45.22 -11.29 -20.10
N ASP A 324 -46.46 -11.09 -20.55
CA ASP A 324 -46.88 -10.33 -21.73
C ASP A 324 -46.84 -8.80 -21.56
N HIS A 325 -46.69 -8.32 -20.33
CA HIS A 325 -46.63 -6.89 -19.98
C HIS A 325 -45.24 -6.45 -19.46
N ARG A 326 -44.24 -7.34 -19.46
CA ARG A 326 -42.86 -7.01 -19.03
C ARG A 326 -42.15 -6.18 -20.08
N THR A 327 -41.46 -5.14 -19.64
CA THR A 327 -40.58 -4.35 -20.50
C THR A 327 -39.25 -5.09 -20.78
N GLU A 328 -38.47 -4.59 -21.73
CA GLU A 328 -37.12 -5.11 -22.02
C GLU A 328 -36.19 -4.97 -20.80
N GLU A 329 -36.32 -3.85 -20.08
CA GLU A 329 -35.60 -3.59 -18.83
C GLU A 329 -35.97 -4.58 -17.72
N ASP A 330 -37.25 -4.94 -17.59
CA ASP A 330 -37.72 -5.96 -16.64
C ASP A 330 -37.11 -7.34 -16.96
N SER A 331 -37.04 -7.68 -18.24
CA SER A 331 -36.49 -8.96 -18.71
C SER A 331 -34.97 -9.05 -18.48
N ASP A 332 -34.25 -7.97 -18.75
CA ASP A 332 -32.81 -7.89 -18.50
C ASP A 332 -32.45 -8.00 -17.02
N LYS A 333 -33.24 -7.36 -16.14
CA LYS A 333 -33.10 -7.48 -14.69
C LYS A 333 -33.31 -8.92 -14.22
N ILE A 334 -34.34 -9.61 -14.72
CA ILE A 334 -34.61 -11.02 -14.40
C ILE A 334 -33.49 -11.93 -14.90
N HIS A 335 -33.03 -11.78 -16.14
CA HIS A 335 -31.93 -12.58 -16.70
C HIS A 335 -30.61 -12.36 -15.99
N ARG A 336 -30.33 -11.12 -15.56
CA ARG A 336 -29.14 -10.81 -14.76
C ARG A 336 -29.20 -11.51 -13.41
N LEU A 337 -30.36 -11.53 -12.76
CA LEU A 337 -30.53 -12.21 -11.48
C LEU A 337 -30.44 -13.74 -11.61
N TYR A 338 -31.09 -14.34 -12.61
CA TYR A 338 -30.95 -15.78 -12.87
C TYR A 338 -29.48 -16.17 -13.00
N ARG A 339 -28.69 -15.39 -13.76
CA ARG A 339 -27.24 -15.60 -13.92
C ARG A 339 -26.43 -15.39 -12.64
N LEU A 340 -26.85 -14.50 -11.74
CA LEU A 340 -26.10 -14.18 -10.53
C LEU A 340 -26.46 -15.08 -9.34
N ALA A 341 -27.71 -15.54 -9.25
CA ALA A 341 -28.26 -16.17 -8.05
C ALA A 341 -28.76 -17.62 -8.24
N VAL A 342 -28.99 -18.07 -9.49
CA VAL A 342 -29.64 -19.37 -9.76
C VAL A 342 -28.80 -20.27 -10.67
N ASP A 343 -28.19 -19.72 -11.72
CA ASP A 343 -27.37 -20.47 -12.67
C ASP A 343 -26.00 -20.81 -12.04
N PRO A 344 -25.72 -22.09 -11.72
CA PRO A 344 -24.49 -22.49 -11.07
C PRO A 344 -23.25 -22.23 -11.96
N VAL A 345 -23.38 -22.31 -13.28
CA VAL A 345 -22.28 -22.06 -14.22
C VAL A 345 -21.91 -20.58 -14.21
N ALA A 346 -22.91 -19.71 -14.25
CA ALA A 346 -22.70 -18.26 -14.19
C ALA A 346 -22.23 -17.81 -12.80
N SER A 347 -22.68 -18.46 -11.72
CA SER A 347 -22.17 -18.23 -10.36
C SER A 347 -20.67 -18.56 -10.25
N ASP A 348 -20.26 -19.75 -10.71
CA ASP A 348 -18.85 -20.17 -10.74
C ASP A 348 -17.98 -19.22 -11.57
N LEU A 349 -18.44 -18.82 -12.76
CA LEU A 349 -17.72 -17.87 -13.62
C LEU A 349 -17.62 -16.48 -12.97
N ASN A 350 -18.64 -16.02 -12.25
CA ASN A 350 -18.59 -14.73 -11.55
C ASN A 350 -17.62 -14.76 -10.37
N THR A 351 -17.55 -15.88 -9.65
CA THR A 351 -16.52 -16.12 -8.61
C THR A 351 -15.12 -16.04 -9.20
N GLN A 352 -14.87 -16.74 -10.31
CA GLN A 352 -13.59 -16.69 -11.03
C GLN A 352 -13.26 -15.28 -11.52
N ILE A 353 -14.24 -14.53 -12.05
CA ILE A 353 -14.04 -13.13 -12.45
C ILE A 353 -13.67 -12.27 -11.23
N GLY A 354 -14.28 -12.49 -10.07
CA GLY A 354 -13.96 -11.81 -8.81
C GLY A 354 -12.53 -12.09 -8.35
N GLU A 355 -12.11 -13.35 -8.37
CA GLU A 355 -10.74 -13.77 -8.07
C GLU A 355 -9.74 -13.16 -9.05
N LEU A 356 -10.02 -13.22 -10.36
CA LEU A 356 -9.16 -12.63 -11.39
C LEU A 356 -9.06 -11.11 -11.26
N LYS A 357 -10.14 -10.41 -10.91
CA LYS A 357 -10.11 -8.97 -10.62
C LYS A 357 -9.26 -8.66 -9.39
N THR A 358 -9.38 -9.47 -8.35
CA THR A 358 -8.57 -9.34 -7.13
C THR A 358 -7.09 -9.57 -7.44
N ASN A 359 -6.76 -10.65 -8.15
CA ASN A 359 -5.41 -10.97 -8.59
C ASN A 359 -4.83 -9.87 -9.47
N LYS A 360 -5.63 -9.33 -10.40
CA LYS A 360 -5.25 -8.18 -11.22
C LYS A 360 -4.95 -6.96 -10.35
N SER A 361 -5.81 -6.62 -9.41
CA SER A 361 -5.61 -5.46 -8.52
C SER A 361 -4.37 -5.62 -7.64
N GLN A 362 -4.13 -6.82 -7.10
CA GLN A 362 -2.92 -7.14 -6.34
C GLN A 362 -1.66 -7.02 -7.21
N LEU A 363 -1.70 -7.56 -8.43
CA LEU A 363 -0.61 -7.45 -9.39
C LEU A 363 -0.34 -5.98 -9.73
N GLU A 364 -1.37 -5.21 -10.08
CA GLU A 364 -1.27 -3.77 -10.36
C GLU A 364 -0.71 -2.98 -9.17
N SER A 365 -1.13 -3.31 -7.96
CA SER A 365 -0.61 -2.70 -6.72
C SER A 365 0.85 -3.08 -6.44
N SER A 366 1.29 -4.25 -6.90
CA SER A 366 2.68 -4.70 -6.76
C SER A 366 3.63 -4.05 -7.77
N ILE A 367 3.09 -3.50 -8.88
CA ILE A 367 3.90 -2.83 -9.89
C ILE A 367 4.44 -1.52 -9.30
N PRO A 368 5.76 -1.36 -9.17
CA PRO A 368 6.34 -0.11 -8.69
C PRO A 368 5.99 1.01 -9.66
N THR A 369 5.14 1.95 -9.23
CA THR A 369 4.83 3.13 -10.03
C THR A 369 5.85 4.22 -9.75
N ILE A 370 6.36 4.83 -10.82
CA ILE A 370 7.16 6.04 -10.73
C ILE A 370 6.34 7.20 -11.26
N ARG A 371 6.34 8.32 -10.54
CA ARG A 371 5.73 9.55 -11.05
C ARG A 371 6.64 10.12 -12.13
N VAL A 372 6.10 10.28 -13.33
CA VAL A 372 6.77 10.94 -14.45
C VAL A 372 6.24 12.36 -14.60
N MET A 373 7.09 13.27 -15.08
CA MET A 373 6.62 14.60 -15.47
C MET A 373 6.06 14.53 -16.88
N GLU A 374 4.81 14.93 -17.07
CA GLU A 374 4.17 15.12 -18.36
C GLU A 374 4.14 16.61 -18.73
N ASP A 375 4.25 16.92 -20.02
CA ASP A 375 4.08 18.29 -20.49
C ASP A 375 2.59 18.70 -20.37
N MET A 376 2.34 19.90 -19.85
CA MET A 376 0.97 20.41 -19.71
C MET A 376 0.34 20.62 -21.09
N LYS A 377 -0.96 20.29 -21.22
CA LYS A 377 -1.75 20.60 -22.44
C LYS A 377 -1.68 22.09 -22.79
N GLU A 378 -1.81 22.95 -21.78
CA GLU A 378 -1.60 24.40 -21.89
C GLU A 378 -0.27 24.78 -21.25
N LYS A 379 0.65 25.33 -22.05
CA LYS A 379 1.97 25.73 -21.58
C LYS A 379 1.84 26.96 -20.69
N ARG A 380 2.49 26.93 -19.53
CA ARG A 380 2.57 28.09 -18.63
C ARG A 380 3.48 29.17 -19.25
N PRO A 381 3.01 30.41 -19.40
CA PRO A 381 3.87 31.53 -19.76
C PRO A 381 5.03 31.64 -18.76
N THR A 382 6.25 31.76 -19.26
CA THR A 382 7.47 31.86 -18.44
C THR A 382 8.19 33.13 -18.82
N TYR A 383 8.76 33.84 -17.85
CA TYR A 383 9.34 35.16 -18.06
C TYR A 383 10.77 35.24 -17.53
N VAL A 384 11.59 36.12 -18.10
CA VAL A 384 12.87 36.51 -17.50
C VAL A 384 12.58 37.25 -16.20
N LEU A 385 13.11 36.77 -15.07
CA LEU A 385 12.93 37.43 -13.78
C LEU A 385 14.00 38.51 -13.59
N ILE A 386 13.60 39.78 -13.57
CA ILE A 386 14.53 40.90 -13.45
C ILE A 386 15.22 40.84 -12.08
N ARG A 387 16.55 40.63 -12.10
CA ARG A 387 17.39 40.38 -10.91
C ARG A 387 16.94 39.16 -10.08
N GLY A 388 16.26 38.19 -10.70
CA GLY A 388 15.75 36.98 -10.06
C GLY A 388 14.51 37.20 -9.19
N ASN A 389 13.90 38.38 -9.20
CA ASN A 389 12.71 38.66 -8.41
C ASN A 389 11.45 38.09 -9.09
N TYR A 390 10.83 37.08 -8.48
CA TYR A 390 9.61 36.44 -8.99
C TYR A 390 8.40 37.39 -9.08
N ARG A 391 8.45 38.57 -8.43
CA ARG A 391 7.42 39.62 -8.51
C ARG A 391 7.68 40.65 -9.62
N ASN A 392 8.81 40.58 -10.31
CA ASN A 392 9.17 41.53 -11.37
C ASN A 392 9.48 40.78 -12.69
N PRO A 393 8.45 40.23 -13.36
CA PRO A 393 8.62 39.56 -14.64
C PRO A 393 8.98 40.56 -15.74
N GLY A 394 9.97 40.20 -16.56
CA GLY A 394 10.34 40.89 -17.79
C GLY A 394 9.72 40.21 -19.01
N GLU A 395 10.51 40.04 -20.06
CA GLU A 395 10.05 39.44 -21.32
C GLU A 395 9.67 37.96 -21.17
N GLU A 396 8.62 37.55 -21.89
CA GLU A 396 8.23 36.14 -22.00
C GLU A 396 9.30 35.35 -22.77
N VAL A 397 9.59 34.14 -22.33
CA VAL A 397 10.56 33.24 -22.94
C VAL A 397 9.91 31.91 -23.31
N THR A 398 10.36 31.36 -24.42
CA THR A 398 9.96 30.03 -24.89
C THR A 398 11.11 29.04 -24.74
N ALA A 399 10.79 27.75 -24.75
CA ALA A 399 11.81 26.71 -24.74
C ALA A 399 12.69 26.84 -26.00
N SER A 400 14.01 26.82 -25.82
CA SER A 400 15.00 26.83 -26.90
C SER A 400 16.35 26.31 -26.39
N VAL A 401 17.34 26.24 -27.28
CA VAL A 401 18.73 25.91 -26.96
C VAL A 401 19.59 27.19 -26.91
N PRO A 402 20.76 27.18 -26.25
CA PRO A 402 21.64 28.34 -26.24
C PRO A 402 22.08 28.73 -27.66
N ALA A 403 21.88 29.98 -28.05
CA ALA A 403 22.09 30.47 -29.43
C ALA A 403 23.55 30.41 -29.93
N PHE A 404 24.52 30.19 -29.03
CA PHE A 404 25.93 30.00 -29.41
C PHE A 404 26.27 28.53 -29.77
N LEU A 405 25.31 27.62 -29.61
CA LEU A 405 25.37 26.22 -30.02
C LEU A 405 24.48 26.02 -31.26
N PRO A 406 24.60 24.87 -31.97
CA PRO A 406 23.75 24.59 -33.12
C PRO A 406 22.26 24.72 -32.80
N ASP A 407 21.47 25.17 -33.78
CA ASP A 407 20.01 25.28 -33.63
C ASP A 407 19.34 23.91 -33.45
N LEU A 408 18.11 23.91 -32.91
CA LEU A 408 17.25 22.72 -32.93
C LEU A 408 16.81 22.39 -34.37
N PRO A 409 16.67 21.10 -34.72
CA PRO A 409 16.07 20.71 -36.00
C PRO A 409 14.67 21.31 -36.17
N LYS A 410 14.43 21.96 -37.31
CA LYS A 410 13.18 22.70 -37.57
C LYS A 410 11.93 21.81 -37.61
N ASP A 411 12.11 20.52 -37.90
CA ASP A 411 11.01 19.56 -38.10
C ASP A 411 10.59 18.82 -36.81
N GLN A 412 11.04 19.27 -35.64
CA GLN A 412 10.73 18.62 -34.36
C GLN A 412 10.02 19.57 -33.38
N PRO A 413 9.05 19.05 -32.60
CA PRO A 413 8.43 19.83 -31.55
C PRO A 413 9.47 20.22 -30.51
N VAL A 414 9.51 21.50 -30.11
CA VAL A 414 10.45 22.00 -29.11
C VAL A 414 10.03 21.51 -27.72
N ASN A 415 10.53 20.33 -27.36
CA ASN A 415 10.24 19.61 -26.12
C ASN A 415 11.49 18.86 -25.62
N ARG A 416 11.34 18.13 -24.49
CA ARG A 416 12.46 17.40 -23.87
C ARG A 416 13.07 16.32 -24.78
N LEU A 417 12.26 15.69 -25.63
CA LEU A 417 12.75 14.68 -26.57
C LEU A 417 13.61 15.31 -27.66
N ALA A 418 13.21 16.46 -28.20
CA ALA A 418 14.01 17.21 -29.17
C ALA A 418 15.34 17.67 -28.54
N LEU A 419 15.33 18.16 -27.31
CA LEU A 419 16.56 18.49 -26.58
C LEU A 419 17.47 17.27 -26.39
N ALA A 420 16.92 16.11 -26.03
CA ALA A 420 17.69 14.88 -25.84
C ALA A 420 18.36 14.42 -27.14
N LYS A 421 17.64 14.46 -28.28
CA LYS A 421 18.20 14.14 -29.60
C LYS A 421 19.25 15.16 -30.03
N TRP A 422 18.99 16.44 -29.81
CA TRP A 422 19.94 17.52 -30.10
C TRP A 422 21.24 17.39 -29.31
N LEU A 423 21.16 17.01 -28.02
CA LEU A 423 22.34 16.83 -27.18
C LEU A 423 23.31 15.79 -27.75
N VAL A 424 22.83 14.75 -28.42
CA VAL A 424 23.67 13.69 -29.01
C VAL A 424 23.78 13.76 -30.53
N SER A 425 23.37 14.88 -31.13
CA SER A 425 23.46 15.11 -32.57
C SER A 425 24.91 15.24 -33.04
N ASP A 426 25.15 14.99 -34.33
CA ASP A 426 26.49 15.04 -34.92
C ASP A 426 27.05 16.47 -34.96
N GLU A 427 26.16 17.45 -35.02
CA GLU A 427 26.48 18.88 -35.01
C GLU A 427 26.89 19.36 -33.61
N GLN A 428 26.53 18.63 -32.54
CA GLN A 428 26.81 19.02 -31.16
C GLN A 428 28.31 18.88 -30.81
N PRO A 429 29.05 19.98 -30.58
CA PRO A 429 30.51 19.91 -30.42
C PRO A 429 30.99 19.47 -29.02
N LEU A 430 30.18 19.58 -27.98
CA LEU A 430 30.55 19.41 -26.58
C LEU A 430 30.23 18.02 -26.02
N THR A 431 29.10 17.41 -26.37
CA THR A 431 28.61 16.23 -25.64
C THR A 431 29.60 15.07 -25.65
N ALA A 432 30.15 14.74 -26.82
CA ALA A 432 31.16 13.69 -26.95
C ALA A 432 32.45 14.05 -26.19
N ARG A 433 32.93 15.30 -26.31
CA ARG A 433 34.15 15.79 -25.62
C ARG A 433 34.00 15.73 -24.10
N VAL A 434 32.88 16.22 -23.56
CA VAL A 434 32.59 16.19 -22.12
C VAL A 434 32.49 14.75 -21.62
N THR A 435 31.81 13.87 -22.36
CA THR A 435 31.66 12.46 -21.99
C THR A 435 33.00 11.73 -21.98
N VAL A 436 33.79 11.88 -23.04
CA VAL A 436 35.15 11.33 -23.14
C VAL A 436 36.03 11.85 -22.01
N ASN A 437 35.99 13.15 -21.71
CA ASN A 437 36.79 13.73 -20.65
C ASN A 437 36.44 13.18 -19.27
N ARG A 438 35.15 12.96 -19.00
CA ARG A 438 34.67 12.32 -17.76
C ARG A 438 35.12 10.87 -17.66
N ILE A 439 35.04 10.11 -18.76
CA ILE A 439 35.52 8.72 -18.78
C ILE A 439 37.04 8.70 -18.58
N TRP A 440 37.77 9.56 -19.28
CA TRP A 440 39.22 9.71 -19.13
C TRP A 440 39.61 10.02 -17.68
N SER A 441 38.91 10.95 -17.01
CA SER A 441 39.20 11.32 -15.63
C SER A 441 38.96 10.18 -14.63
N LEU A 442 38.05 9.24 -14.90
CA LEU A 442 37.90 8.03 -14.08
C LEU A 442 39.15 7.14 -14.13
N PHE A 443 39.87 7.13 -15.25
CA PHE A 443 41.06 6.29 -15.44
C PHE A 443 42.35 6.99 -15.03
N PHE A 444 42.52 8.25 -15.40
CA PHE A 444 43.74 9.04 -15.14
C PHE A 444 43.65 9.94 -13.90
N GLY A 445 42.48 10.01 -13.27
CA GLY A 445 42.19 10.90 -12.14
C GLY A 445 41.91 12.34 -12.56
N LEU A 446 42.57 12.84 -13.60
CA LEU A 446 42.33 14.17 -14.13
C LEU A 446 41.82 14.07 -15.56
N GLY A 447 40.83 14.88 -15.91
CA GLY A 447 40.41 15.05 -17.30
C GLY A 447 41.52 15.71 -18.14
N LEU A 448 41.45 15.50 -19.45
CA LEU A 448 42.20 16.30 -20.42
C LEU A 448 41.87 17.79 -20.24
N VAL A 449 40.59 18.09 -20.05
CA VAL A 449 40.08 19.33 -19.45
C VAL A 449 39.93 19.09 -17.94
N LYS A 450 40.65 19.86 -17.13
CA LYS A 450 40.68 19.70 -15.68
C LYS A 450 39.31 19.99 -15.06
N THR A 451 38.70 21.12 -15.43
CA THR A 451 37.36 21.54 -14.98
C THR A 451 36.29 20.74 -15.72
N SER A 452 35.99 19.55 -15.22
CA SER A 452 35.03 18.63 -15.88
C SER A 452 33.60 19.17 -15.93
N GLU A 453 33.32 20.19 -15.13
CA GLU A 453 32.09 20.95 -15.00
C GLU A 453 32.03 22.21 -15.88
N ASP A 454 33.16 22.68 -16.43
CA ASP A 454 33.24 23.88 -17.25
C ASP A 454 34.19 23.71 -18.44
N PHE A 455 33.59 23.59 -19.63
CA PHE A 455 34.26 23.56 -20.94
C PHE A 455 34.23 24.93 -21.64
N GLY A 456 33.70 25.96 -20.98
CA GLY A 456 33.61 27.33 -21.46
C GLY A 456 34.90 28.13 -21.25
N THR A 457 34.80 29.44 -21.41
CA THR A 457 35.96 30.35 -21.35
C THR A 457 36.53 30.55 -19.95
N GLN A 458 35.77 30.21 -18.91
CA GLN A 458 36.22 30.24 -17.51
C GLN A 458 36.85 28.89 -17.08
N GLY A 459 36.68 27.85 -17.89
CA GLY A 459 37.30 26.54 -17.71
C GLY A 459 38.76 26.48 -18.17
N GLU A 460 39.47 25.43 -17.76
CA GLU A 460 40.84 25.19 -18.22
C GLU A 460 40.85 24.62 -19.65
N ARG A 461 41.80 25.06 -20.48
CA ARG A 461 41.98 24.47 -21.82
C ARG A 461 42.40 23.00 -21.73
N PRO A 462 42.06 22.16 -22.74
CA PRO A 462 42.50 20.78 -22.76
C PRO A 462 44.04 20.71 -22.79
N SER A 463 44.66 19.84 -21.98
CA SER A 463 46.10 19.60 -22.06
C SER A 463 46.52 19.03 -23.42
N HIS A 464 45.68 18.16 -23.99
CA HIS A 464 45.90 17.50 -25.28
C HIS A 464 44.65 17.64 -26.17
N PRO A 465 44.44 18.80 -26.81
CA PRO A 465 43.21 19.10 -27.54
C PRO A 465 42.97 18.14 -28.71
N LYS A 466 44.01 17.83 -29.49
CA LYS A 466 43.91 16.88 -30.61
C LYS A 466 43.52 15.46 -30.17
N LEU A 467 43.99 15.03 -29.00
CA LEU A 467 43.64 13.72 -28.43
C LEU A 467 42.18 13.70 -27.99
N LEU A 468 41.72 14.76 -27.31
CA LEU A 468 40.33 14.90 -26.90
C LEU A 468 39.39 14.88 -28.11
N ASP A 469 39.72 15.64 -29.16
CA ASP A 469 38.94 15.69 -30.40
C ASP A 469 38.88 14.32 -31.09
N TRP A 470 40.03 13.65 -31.21
CA TRP A 470 40.10 12.32 -31.80
C TRP A 470 39.27 11.29 -31.04
N LEU A 471 39.39 11.25 -29.71
CA LEU A 471 38.59 10.34 -28.88
C LEU A 471 37.09 10.68 -28.93
N ALA A 472 36.73 11.96 -29.02
CA ALA A 472 35.33 12.39 -29.09
C ALA A 472 34.67 12.00 -30.42
N VAL A 473 35.35 12.22 -31.54
CA VAL A 473 34.87 11.80 -32.87
C VAL A 473 34.74 10.28 -32.93
N ASP A 474 35.78 9.56 -32.51
CA ASP A 474 35.77 8.09 -32.49
C ASP A 474 34.66 7.52 -31.59
N PHE A 475 34.46 8.10 -30.40
CA PHE A 475 33.39 7.67 -29.50
C PHE A 475 32.01 7.85 -30.12
N ARG A 476 31.75 8.98 -30.78
CA ARG A 476 30.50 9.25 -31.51
C ARG A 476 30.31 8.26 -32.67
N GLU A 477 31.31 8.13 -33.55
CA GLU A 477 31.27 7.28 -34.75
C GLU A 477 31.17 5.78 -34.42
N SER A 478 31.67 5.36 -33.25
CA SER A 478 31.49 3.99 -32.76
C SER A 478 30.04 3.64 -32.40
N GLY A 479 29.13 4.63 -32.41
CA GLY A 479 27.76 4.51 -31.90
C GLY A 479 27.69 4.63 -30.39
N TRP A 480 28.51 5.50 -29.79
CA TRP A 480 28.56 5.77 -28.34
C TRP A 480 28.89 4.53 -27.49
N LYS A 481 29.71 3.61 -28.01
CA LYS A 481 30.08 2.36 -27.34
C LYS A 481 31.08 2.61 -26.20
N VAL A 482 30.56 2.82 -24.99
CA VAL A 482 31.35 3.13 -23.79
C VAL A 482 32.46 2.09 -23.53
N LYS A 483 32.19 0.80 -23.73
CA LYS A 483 33.18 -0.27 -23.51
C LYS A 483 34.34 -0.22 -24.49
N ASP A 484 34.12 0.22 -25.73
CA ASP A 484 35.18 0.33 -26.73
C ASP A 484 36.11 1.51 -26.43
N LEU A 485 35.55 2.65 -26.01
CA LEU A 485 36.33 3.78 -25.49
C LEU A 485 37.16 3.39 -24.26
N ILE A 486 36.55 2.70 -23.29
CA ILE A 486 37.26 2.21 -22.10
C ILE A 486 38.41 1.28 -22.51
N ARG A 487 38.16 0.30 -23.38
CA ARG A 487 39.18 -0.63 -23.88
C ARG A 487 40.35 0.14 -24.52
N LYS A 488 40.05 1.13 -25.36
CA LYS A 488 41.04 1.98 -26.02
C LYS A 488 41.92 2.75 -25.03
N ILE A 489 41.31 3.30 -23.98
CA ILE A 489 42.04 3.98 -22.91
C ILE A 489 42.94 3.00 -22.15
N VAL A 490 42.40 1.91 -21.62
CA VAL A 490 43.15 1.00 -20.73
C VAL A 490 44.20 0.15 -21.45
N LEU A 491 44.07 -0.04 -22.76
CA LEU A 491 45.07 -0.73 -23.58
C LEU A 491 46.10 0.22 -24.22
N SER A 492 45.96 1.54 -24.04
CA SER A 492 46.94 2.51 -24.53
C SER A 492 48.31 2.29 -23.87
N SER A 493 49.39 2.65 -24.58
CA SER A 493 50.73 2.68 -23.97
C SER A 493 50.78 3.66 -22.81
N THR A 494 50.11 4.82 -22.94
CA THR A 494 50.05 5.88 -21.93
C THR A 494 49.47 5.40 -20.61
N TYR A 495 48.38 4.63 -20.64
CA TYR A 495 47.75 4.11 -19.42
C TYR A 495 48.57 2.99 -18.76
N ARG A 496 49.27 2.19 -19.56
CA ARG A 496 50.09 1.05 -19.10
C ARG A 496 51.51 1.46 -18.67
N GLN A 497 51.81 2.76 -18.60
CA GLN A 497 53.07 3.25 -18.04
C GLN A 497 53.17 2.92 -16.54
N ASP A 498 54.39 2.80 -16.06
CA ASP A 498 54.68 2.68 -14.63
C ASP A 498 54.33 3.99 -13.89
N SER A 499 53.75 3.88 -12.69
CA SER A 499 53.43 5.02 -11.82
C SER A 499 54.63 5.51 -10.99
N ILE A 500 55.76 4.77 -10.98
CA ILE A 500 57.02 5.19 -10.37
C ILE A 500 57.49 6.53 -10.97
N VAL A 501 57.79 7.50 -10.10
CA VAL A 501 58.13 8.86 -10.48
C VAL A 501 59.41 9.35 -9.79
N SER A 502 60.32 9.93 -10.56
CA SER A 502 61.50 10.59 -9.99
C SER A 502 61.11 11.92 -9.34
N ARG A 503 61.87 12.35 -8.32
CA ARG A 503 61.63 13.63 -7.64
C ARG A 503 61.60 14.82 -8.61
N ALA A 504 62.47 14.82 -9.63
CA ALA A 504 62.52 15.85 -10.65
C ALA A 504 61.26 15.87 -11.52
N LEU A 505 60.75 14.70 -11.94
CA LEU A 505 59.52 14.63 -12.73
C LEU A 505 58.30 15.02 -11.90
N LEU A 506 58.25 14.63 -10.63
CA LEU A 506 57.18 15.00 -9.71
C LEU A 506 57.13 16.51 -9.45
N GLN A 507 58.28 17.17 -9.34
CA GLN A 507 58.36 18.64 -9.22
C GLN A 507 57.89 19.35 -10.49
N ARG A 508 58.21 18.81 -11.67
CA ARG A 508 57.83 19.42 -12.96
C ARG A 508 56.36 19.21 -13.32
N ASP A 509 55.83 18.03 -13.01
CA ASP A 509 54.45 17.65 -13.32
C ASP A 509 53.80 16.89 -12.15
N PRO A 510 53.46 17.58 -11.06
CA PRO A 510 52.91 16.96 -9.86
C PRO A 510 51.53 16.31 -10.10
N LEU A 511 50.75 16.87 -11.03
CA LEU A 511 49.39 16.41 -11.34
C LEU A 511 49.30 15.45 -12.53
N ASN A 512 50.45 15.02 -13.07
CA ASN A 512 50.54 14.16 -14.25
C ASN A 512 49.80 14.72 -15.49
N ARG A 513 49.80 16.05 -15.68
CA ARG A 513 49.16 16.76 -16.81
C ARG A 513 49.80 16.39 -18.15
N LEU A 514 51.09 16.07 -18.15
CA LEU A 514 51.86 15.67 -19.34
C LEU A 514 51.76 14.16 -19.61
N LEU A 515 51.08 13.40 -18.74
CA LEU A 515 50.90 11.96 -18.86
C LEU A 515 52.25 11.20 -18.94
N ALA A 516 53.25 11.69 -18.21
CA ALA A 516 54.61 11.17 -18.23
C ALA A 516 54.82 9.91 -17.37
N ARG A 517 53.77 9.45 -16.69
CA ARG A 517 53.74 8.24 -15.85
C ARG A 517 52.33 7.64 -15.79
N GLY A 518 52.23 6.42 -15.30
CA GLY A 518 50.97 5.74 -14.99
C GLY A 518 50.14 6.51 -13.95
N PRO A 519 48.80 6.42 -14.01
CA PRO A 519 47.95 7.11 -13.05
C PRO A 519 47.94 6.39 -11.70
N ARG A 520 48.35 7.09 -10.63
CA ARG A 520 48.24 6.63 -9.24
C ARG A 520 47.11 7.36 -8.53
N ARG A 521 46.04 6.67 -8.13
CA ARG A 521 44.88 7.28 -7.45
C ARG A 521 44.14 6.32 -6.53
N ARG A 522 43.74 6.82 -5.35
CA ARG A 522 42.84 6.12 -4.41
C ARG A 522 41.55 5.68 -5.11
N LEU A 523 41.12 4.45 -4.85
CA LEU A 523 39.85 3.91 -5.32
C LEU A 523 38.67 4.70 -4.72
N SER A 524 37.54 4.76 -5.44
CA SER A 524 36.33 5.33 -4.87
C SER A 524 35.77 4.44 -3.76
N ALA A 525 34.98 5.01 -2.85
CA ALA A 525 34.29 4.29 -1.78
C ALA A 525 33.72 2.92 -2.17
N GLU A 526 32.97 2.86 -3.27
CA GLU A 526 32.34 1.63 -3.75
C GLU A 526 33.39 0.60 -4.18
N PHE A 527 34.45 1.07 -4.85
CA PHE A 527 35.53 0.22 -5.35
C PHE A 527 36.47 -0.26 -4.24
N VAL A 528 36.70 0.52 -3.18
CA VAL A 528 37.45 0.05 -2.01
C VAL A 528 36.79 -1.21 -1.42
N ARG A 529 35.47 -1.13 -1.18
CA ARG A 529 34.70 -2.26 -0.68
C ARG A 529 34.68 -3.44 -1.66
N ASP A 530 34.36 -3.16 -2.92
CA ASP A 530 34.23 -4.22 -3.94
C ASP A 530 35.57 -4.90 -4.21
N ASN A 531 36.69 -4.17 -4.13
CA ASN A 531 38.04 -4.73 -4.25
C ASN A 531 38.36 -5.67 -3.10
N ALA A 532 38.07 -5.28 -1.85
CA ALA A 532 38.27 -6.15 -0.69
C ALA A 532 37.45 -7.45 -0.80
N LEU A 533 36.17 -7.36 -1.18
CA LEU A 533 35.32 -8.53 -1.40
C LEU A 533 35.80 -9.39 -2.58
N ALA A 534 36.33 -8.76 -3.64
CA ALA A 534 36.89 -9.47 -4.79
C ALA A 534 38.15 -10.26 -4.43
N ILE A 535 39.08 -9.65 -3.70
CA ILE A 535 40.31 -10.29 -3.21
C ILE A 535 39.96 -11.47 -2.29
N ALA A 536 38.98 -11.26 -1.41
CA ALA A 536 38.46 -12.26 -0.49
C ALA A 536 37.66 -13.39 -1.17
N GLY A 537 37.30 -13.23 -2.45
CA GLY A 537 36.45 -14.20 -3.15
C GLY A 537 34.98 -14.19 -2.74
N LEU A 538 34.53 -13.16 -2.01
CA LEU A 538 33.16 -13.01 -1.55
C LEU A 538 32.27 -12.27 -2.55
N LEU A 539 32.86 -11.39 -3.38
CA LEU A 539 32.09 -10.54 -4.27
C LEU A 539 31.21 -11.39 -5.21
N ASP A 540 29.90 -11.17 -5.16
CA ASP A 540 28.92 -11.81 -6.04
C ASP A 540 29.06 -11.24 -7.47
N ARG A 541 29.94 -11.87 -8.25
CA ARG A 541 30.29 -11.44 -9.61
C ARG A 541 29.30 -11.92 -10.67
N ASP A 542 28.71 -13.10 -10.44
CA ASP A 542 27.93 -13.85 -11.43
C ASP A 542 26.47 -13.42 -11.49
N ARG A 543 25.97 -12.74 -10.45
CA ARG A 543 24.64 -12.16 -10.49
C ARG A 543 24.53 -11.05 -11.54
N SER A 544 23.52 -11.17 -12.39
CA SER A 544 23.24 -10.23 -13.48
C SER A 544 23.09 -8.79 -12.96
N VAL A 545 23.56 -7.83 -13.75
CA VAL A 545 23.34 -6.39 -13.48
C VAL A 545 21.84 -6.10 -13.43
N GLY A 546 21.37 -5.38 -12.42
CA GLY A 546 19.96 -5.11 -12.14
C GLY A 546 19.51 -5.63 -10.77
N GLY A 547 18.19 -5.68 -10.56
CA GLY A 547 17.59 -6.15 -9.31
C GLY A 547 17.58 -5.10 -8.18
N PRO A 548 16.98 -5.44 -7.03
CA PRO A 548 16.76 -4.50 -5.92
C PRO A 548 18.07 -4.09 -5.24
N SER A 549 18.05 -2.94 -4.56
CA SER A 549 19.13 -2.53 -3.67
C SER A 549 19.25 -3.45 -2.47
N VAL A 550 20.46 -3.55 -1.91
CA VAL A 550 20.80 -4.40 -0.76
C VAL A 550 21.31 -3.60 0.42
N ARG A 551 21.29 -4.20 1.61
CA ARG A 551 21.69 -3.61 2.88
C ARG A 551 22.89 -4.35 3.49
N PRO A 552 24.14 -3.96 3.17
CA PRO A 552 25.34 -4.53 3.79
C PRO A 552 25.44 -4.26 5.29
N TYR A 553 26.46 -4.80 5.97
CA TYR A 553 26.69 -4.48 7.39
C TYR A 553 26.91 -3.00 7.65
N GLN A 554 26.25 -2.48 8.69
CA GLN A 554 26.56 -1.17 9.28
C GLN A 554 26.34 -1.23 10.81
N PRO A 555 26.90 -0.27 11.57
CA PRO A 555 26.62 -0.14 13.00
C PRO A 555 25.13 -0.04 13.33
N VAL A 556 24.71 -0.69 14.41
CA VAL A 556 23.32 -0.68 14.87
C VAL A 556 22.92 0.72 15.34
N GLY A 557 21.69 1.15 15.04
CA GLY A 557 21.09 2.37 15.61
C GLY A 557 21.26 3.65 14.80
N LEU A 558 22.05 3.66 13.73
CA LEU A 558 22.29 4.87 12.91
C LEU A 558 21.03 5.52 12.32
N TRP A 559 19.97 4.73 12.11
CA TRP A 559 18.73 5.22 11.49
C TRP A 559 17.70 5.74 12.51
N LYS A 560 17.89 5.45 13.80
CA LYS A 560 16.91 5.78 14.86
C LYS A 560 16.68 7.29 14.99
N GLU A 561 17.73 8.10 14.90
CA GLU A 561 17.65 9.56 15.06
C GLU A 561 17.02 10.29 13.85
N LYS A 562 16.94 9.62 12.69
CA LYS A 562 16.42 10.18 11.43
C LYS A 562 15.30 9.33 10.84
N ALA A 563 14.57 8.60 11.70
CA ALA A 563 13.43 7.79 11.30
C ALA A 563 12.22 8.71 11.04
N ILE A 564 11.55 8.51 9.91
CA ILE A 564 10.20 9.04 9.69
C ILE A 564 9.26 8.02 10.33
N PHE A 565 8.47 8.46 11.32
CA PHE A 565 7.51 7.59 12.00
C PHE A 565 6.54 6.98 10.98
N GLY A 566 6.40 5.66 10.98
CA GLY A 566 5.48 4.92 10.11
C GLY A 566 6.02 4.41 8.76
N GLY A 567 7.33 4.53 8.48
CA GLY A 567 7.93 4.03 7.23
C GLY A 567 8.93 2.88 7.40
N ASP A 568 9.06 2.04 6.36
CA ASP A 568 9.93 0.85 6.25
C ASP A 568 11.45 1.14 6.37
N THR A 569 11.81 2.40 6.59
CA THR A 569 13.20 2.89 6.72
C THR A 569 13.50 3.41 8.14
N ALA A 570 12.65 3.09 9.11
CA ALA A 570 12.87 3.42 10.51
C ALA A 570 14.00 2.60 11.15
N ILE A 571 14.07 1.30 10.82
CA ILE A 571 15.07 0.36 11.35
C ILE A 571 15.89 -0.19 10.19
N TYR A 572 17.22 -0.18 10.34
CA TYR A 572 18.10 -0.85 9.41
C TYR A 572 18.35 -2.28 9.85
N THR A 573 17.95 -3.22 9.01
CA THR A 573 18.31 -4.63 9.14
C THR A 573 19.23 -4.96 7.97
N PRO A 574 20.49 -5.40 8.21
CA PRO A 574 21.33 -5.91 7.15
C PRO A 574 20.64 -7.09 6.45
N ASP A 575 20.81 -7.20 5.15
CA ASP A 575 20.39 -8.40 4.42
C ASP A 575 21.27 -9.59 4.82
N THR A 576 20.88 -10.79 4.38
CA THR A 576 21.60 -12.04 4.64
C THR A 576 22.11 -12.68 3.35
N GLY A 577 23.03 -13.64 3.48
CA GLY A 577 23.57 -14.45 2.41
C GLY A 577 24.22 -13.63 1.29
N PRO A 578 24.07 -14.03 0.02
CA PRO A 578 24.71 -13.37 -1.14
C PRO A 578 24.42 -11.87 -1.27
N ASN A 579 23.30 -11.39 -0.70
CA ASN A 579 22.94 -9.98 -0.77
C ASN A 579 23.96 -9.08 -0.04
N LEU A 580 24.65 -9.59 0.98
CA LEU A 580 25.70 -8.86 1.68
C LEU A 580 26.93 -8.60 0.81
N TYR A 581 27.15 -9.40 -0.24
CA TYR A 581 28.38 -9.37 -1.02
C TYR A 581 28.18 -8.86 -2.46
N ARG A 582 27.04 -8.22 -2.74
CA ARG A 582 26.84 -7.54 -4.03
C ARG A 582 27.74 -6.32 -4.15
N ARG A 583 27.97 -5.91 -5.40
CA ARG A 583 28.69 -4.68 -5.76
C ARG A 583 28.11 -3.47 -5.05
N GLY A 584 28.97 -2.55 -4.62
CA GLY A 584 28.61 -1.32 -3.93
C GLY A 584 27.62 -0.43 -4.70
N LEU A 585 27.52 -0.62 -6.02
CA LEU A 585 26.49 -0.04 -6.87
C LEU A 585 25.05 -0.30 -6.37
N TYR A 586 24.81 -1.46 -5.75
CA TYR A 586 23.49 -1.88 -5.26
C TYR A 586 23.26 -1.55 -3.79
N THR A 587 24.24 -0.96 -3.09
CA THR A 587 24.05 -0.60 -1.68
C THR A 587 22.93 0.42 -1.54
N PHE A 588 21.97 0.13 -0.67
CA PHE A 588 20.84 0.99 -0.37
C PHE A 588 21.33 2.34 0.15
N TRP A 589 20.80 3.43 -0.42
CA TRP A 589 21.20 4.79 -0.09
C TRP A 589 20.04 5.55 0.56
N LYS A 590 20.10 5.74 1.89
CA LYS A 590 19.19 6.66 2.59
C LYS A 590 19.79 8.06 2.53
N ARG A 591 19.09 9.01 1.90
CA ARG A 591 19.60 10.39 1.69
C ARG A 591 20.11 11.04 2.98
N SER A 592 19.40 10.87 4.09
CA SER A 592 19.75 11.46 5.38
C SER A 592 20.80 10.69 6.19
N VAL A 593 21.01 9.41 5.89
CA VAL A 593 21.96 8.52 6.59
C VAL A 593 22.61 7.58 5.56
N PRO A 594 23.58 8.08 4.75
CA PRO A 594 24.28 7.28 3.76
C PRO A 594 25.07 6.14 4.40
N TYR A 595 25.46 5.15 3.59
CA TYR A 595 26.22 4.00 4.08
C TYR A 595 27.56 4.47 4.70
N PRO A 596 27.85 4.17 5.99
CA PRO A 596 28.94 4.81 6.72
C PRO A 596 30.32 4.63 6.10
N SER A 597 30.63 3.43 5.58
CA SER A 597 31.89 3.20 4.89
C SER A 597 31.99 4.00 3.59
N PHE A 598 30.88 4.30 2.91
CA PHE A 598 30.95 5.14 1.72
C PHE A 598 31.19 6.60 2.07
N SER A 599 30.52 7.08 3.11
CA SER A 599 30.76 8.43 3.64
C SER A 599 32.20 8.65 4.09
N ALA A 600 32.80 7.65 4.76
CA ALA A 600 34.19 7.73 5.23
C ALA A 600 35.21 7.79 4.07
N PHE A 601 34.87 7.24 2.89
CA PHE A 601 35.70 7.22 1.68
C PHE A 601 35.18 8.21 0.61
N ASP A 602 34.70 9.37 1.07
CA ASP A 602 34.37 10.54 0.23
C ASP A 602 33.28 10.29 -0.84
N ALA A 603 32.38 9.34 -0.60
CA ALA A 603 31.22 9.18 -1.49
C ALA A 603 30.30 10.42 -1.38
N PRO A 604 29.86 11.00 -2.51
CA PRO A 604 28.99 12.18 -2.48
C PRO A 604 27.66 11.90 -1.78
N SER A 605 27.15 12.85 -1.00
CA SER A 605 25.88 12.70 -0.23
C SER A 605 24.63 12.48 -1.11
N ARG A 606 24.73 12.78 -2.42
CA ARG A 606 23.63 12.86 -3.40
C ARG A 606 22.60 13.96 -3.12
N GLU A 607 22.92 14.89 -2.23
CA GLU A 607 22.08 16.07 -1.96
C GLU A 607 22.34 17.20 -2.97
N VAL A 608 23.55 17.24 -3.51
CA VAL A 608 24.01 18.20 -4.52
C VAL A 608 24.62 17.45 -5.71
N CYS A 609 24.59 18.09 -6.88
CA CYS A 609 25.27 17.57 -8.05
C CYS A 609 26.79 17.59 -7.83
N THR A 610 27.46 16.45 -8.05
CA THR A 610 28.91 16.33 -7.88
C THR A 610 29.54 15.87 -9.19
N ALA A 611 30.15 16.81 -9.91
CA ALA A 611 30.83 16.53 -11.18
C ALA A 611 32.21 15.88 -10.98
N GLN A 612 32.91 16.25 -9.90
CA GLN A 612 34.20 15.69 -9.51
C GLN A 612 34.15 15.25 -8.04
N ARG A 613 34.58 14.01 -7.77
CA ARG A 613 34.66 13.49 -6.40
C ARG A 613 35.96 13.94 -5.74
N GLU A 614 35.85 14.39 -4.50
CA GLU A 614 37.00 14.60 -3.63
C GLU A 614 37.67 13.27 -3.30
N VAL A 615 38.95 13.35 -2.95
CA VAL A 615 39.74 12.20 -2.52
C VAL A 615 40.60 12.66 -1.36
N THR A 616 40.31 12.14 -0.19
CA THR A 616 41.08 12.37 1.03
C THR A 616 41.89 11.13 1.39
N ASN A 617 42.88 11.31 2.26
CA ASN A 617 43.64 10.22 2.86
C ASN A 617 43.70 10.50 4.36
N THR A 618 42.77 9.91 5.12
CA THR A 618 42.64 10.19 6.57
C THR A 618 42.94 8.93 7.38
N PRO A 619 43.48 9.07 8.61
CA PRO A 619 43.64 7.92 9.51
C PRO A 619 42.33 7.18 9.77
N LEU A 620 41.18 7.89 9.75
CA LEU A 620 39.86 7.29 9.92
C LEU A 620 39.55 6.26 8.83
N GLN A 621 39.93 6.52 7.57
CA GLN A 621 39.75 5.56 6.47
C GLN A 621 40.50 4.26 6.72
N ALA A 622 41.75 4.35 7.21
CA ALA A 622 42.52 3.16 7.59
C ALA A 622 41.85 2.40 8.75
N PHE A 623 41.29 3.11 9.73
CA PHE A 623 40.54 2.45 10.81
C PHE A 623 39.27 1.75 10.31
N VAL A 624 38.60 2.28 9.27
CA VAL A 624 37.44 1.61 8.67
C VAL A 624 37.86 0.27 8.04
N THR A 625 38.90 0.26 7.21
CA THR A 625 39.39 -0.96 6.54
C THR A 625 39.99 -1.98 7.53
N LEU A 626 40.53 -1.53 8.66
CA LEU A 626 41.03 -2.42 9.71
C LEU A 626 39.92 -3.09 10.54
N ASN A 627 38.81 -2.39 10.80
CA ASN A 627 37.88 -2.76 11.87
C ASN A 627 36.43 -3.01 11.44
N ALA A 628 35.96 -2.41 10.34
CA ALA A 628 34.55 -2.59 9.98
C ALA A 628 34.29 -4.03 9.54
N LYS A 629 33.14 -4.59 9.99
CA LYS A 629 32.76 -6.01 9.84
C LYS A 629 33.01 -6.56 8.43
N THR A 630 32.63 -5.81 7.39
CA THR A 630 32.83 -6.17 5.98
C THR A 630 34.31 -6.43 5.63
N TYR A 631 35.24 -5.61 6.12
CA TYR A 631 36.67 -5.74 5.79
C TYR A 631 37.36 -6.79 6.65
N VAL A 632 36.95 -6.96 7.91
CA VAL A 632 37.45 -8.05 8.76
C VAL A 632 37.01 -9.41 8.22
N GLU A 633 35.75 -9.55 7.80
CA GLU A 633 35.27 -10.76 7.14
C GLU A 633 36.00 -11.01 5.80
N ALA A 634 36.26 -9.96 5.01
CA ALA A 634 37.06 -10.06 3.80
C ALA A 634 38.49 -10.53 4.09
N ALA A 635 39.13 -10.02 5.14
CA ALA A 635 40.46 -10.47 5.57
C ALA A 635 40.45 -11.95 5.96
N ARG A 636 39.43 -12.42 6.68
CA ARG A 636 39.27 -13.82 7.06
C ARG A 636 39.16 -14.72 5.83
N ASN A 637 38.27 -14.38 4.90
CA ASN A 637 38.09 -15.16 3.68
C ASN A 637 39.32 -15.09 2.76
N PHE A 638 40.04 -13.98 2.76
CA PHE A 638 41.31 -13.88 2.05
C PHE A 638 42.38 -14.77 2.67
N ALA A 639 42.46 -14.86 4.00
CA ALA A 639 43.34 -15.80 4.70
C ALA A 639 43.03 -17.26 4.36
N GLN A 640 41.74 -17.64 4.34
CA GLN A 640 41.31 -18.96 3.86
C GLN A 640 41.79 -19.24 2.42
N ARG A 641 41.65 -18.27 1.51
CA ARG A 641 42.15 -18.41 0.13
C ARG A 641 43.67 -18.54 0.07
N ILE A 642 44.41 -17.86 0.94
CA ILE A 642 45.86 -17.97 1.02
C ILE A 642 46.26 -19.37 1.52
N LEU A 643 45.59 -19.89 2.55
CA LEU A 643 45.89 -21.21 3.11
C LEU A 643 45.58 -22.35 2.14
N LEU A 644 44.50 -22.23 1.38
CA LEU A 644 44.08 -23.27 0.43
C LEU A 644 44.81 -23.18 -0.92
N GLY A 645 45.14 -21.97 -1.39
CA GLY A 645 45.67 -21.75 -2.75
C GLY A 645 47.12 -21.27 -2.83
N GLY A 646 47.72 -20.90 -1.70
CA GLY A 646 49.03 -20.24 -1.63
C GLY A 646 50.23 -21.18 -1.46
N GLY A 647 50.05 -22.50 -1.48
CA GLY A 647 51.14 -23.44 -1.26
C GLY A 647 51.38 -23.78 0.22
N GLN A 648 52.50 -24.47 0.49
CA GLN A 648 52.76 -25.09 1.80
C GLN A 648 53.61 -24.22 2.71
N ASP A 649 54.51 -23.41 2.16
CA ASP A 649 55.40 -22.56 2.94
C ASP A 649 54.96 -21.10 3.00
N PHE A 650 55.55 -20.35 3.92
CA PHE A 650 55.27 -18.94 4.12
C PHE A 650 55.57 -18.08 2.87
N GLY A 651 56.67 -18.37 2.18
CA GLY A 651 57.12 -17.61 1.02
C GLY A 651 56.15 -17.72 -0.16
N GLU A 652 55.70 -18.94 -0.46
CA GLU A 652 54.68 -19.21 -1.48
C GLU A 652 53.35 -18.52 -1.14
N ARG A 653 52.92 -18.60 0.12
CA ARG A 653 51.65 -18.03 0.58
C ARG A 653 51.63 -16.50 0.51
N ILE A 654 52.72 -15.84 0.90
CA ILE A 654 52.84 -14.38 0.78
C ILE A 654 52.97 -13.95 -0.69
N ASP A 655 53.73 -14.69 -1.51
CA ASP A 655 53.81 -14.42 -2.94
C ASP A 655 52.44 -14.52 -3.60
N TYR A 656 51.63 -15.51 -3.22
CA TYR A 656 50.23 -15.63 -3.66
C TYR A 656 49.39 -14.45 -3.18
N ALA A 657 49.45 -14.11 -1.88
CA ALA A 657 48.67 -13.02 -1.30
C ALA A 657 48.95 -11.67 -2.01
N TYR A 658 50.21 -11.34 -2.22
CA TYR A 658 50.63 -10.11 -2.91
C TYR A 658 50.20 -10.08 -4.37
N ARG A 659 50.29 -11.21 -5.08
CA ARG A 659 49.84 -11.25 -6.47
C ARG A 659 48.32 -11.07 -6.61
N VAL A 660 47.55 -11.59 -5.65
CA VAL A 660 46.09 -11.43 -5.64
C VAL A 660 45.69 -10.01 -5.27
N ALA A 661 46.32 -9.41 -4.25
CA ALA A 661 45.92 -8.09 -3.73
C ALA A 661 46.57 -6.90 -4.47
N LEU A 662 47.84 -7.04 -4.86
CA LEU A 662 48.69 -5.94 -5.37
C LEU A 662 49.23 -6.19 -6.79
N ALA A 663 48.93 -7.33 -7.41
CA ALA A 663 49.40 -7.71 -8.74
C ALA A 663 50.94 -7.72 -8.93
N ARG A 664 51.71 -7.72 -7.83
CA ARG A 664 53.18 -7.81 -7.82
C ARG A 664 53.66 -8.88 -6.83
N ARG A 665 54.96 -9.14 -6.80
CA ARG A 665 55.58 -9.95 -5.73
C ARG A 665 56.00 -9.05 -4.56
N PRO A 666 56.03 -9.57 -3.32
CA PRO A 666 56.60 -8.88 -2.18
C PRO A 666 58.12 -8.76 -2.32
N THR A 667 58.69 -7.72 -1.74
CA THR A 667 60.14 -7.60 -1.52
C THR A 667 60.58 -8.41 -0.31
N ASP A 668 61.88 -8.69 -0.18
CA ASP A 668 62.40 -9.44 0.97
C ASP A 668 62.13 -8.73 2.31
N GLY A 669 62.18 -7.39 2.32
CA GLY A 669 61.84 -6.60 3.50
C GLY A 669 60.36 -6.73 3.90
N GLU A 670 59.46 -6.75 2.92
CA GLU A 670 58.03 -6.98 3.17
C GLU A 670 57.78 -8.39 3.71
N LYS A 671 58.43 -9.42 3.14
CA LYS A 671 58.35 -10.81 3.64
C LYS A 671 58.79 -10.89 5.11
N GLN A 672 59.90 -10.25 5.47
CA GLN A 672 60.39 -10.23 6.85
C GLN A 672 59.43 -9.54 7.82
N ILE A 673 58.78 -8.45 7.41
CA ILE A 673 57.78 -7.77 8.24
C ILE A 673 56.57 -8.68 8.46
N LEU A 674 56.04 -9.29 7.40
CA LEU A 674 54.85 -10.13 7.48
C LEU A 674 55.11 -11.45 8.22
N SER A 675 56.34 -12.00 8.18
CA SER A 675 56.72 -13.16 8.99
C SER A 675 56.57 -12.85 10.48
N ARG A 676 57.07 -11.68 10.91
CA ARG A 676 56.92 -11.23 12.31
C ARG A 676 55.47 -11.00 12.71
N VAL A 677 54.64 -10.51 11.80
CA VAL A 677 53.18 -10.35 12.06
C VAL A 677 52.53 -11.72 12.24
N LEU A 678 52.86 -12.68 11.36
CA LEU A 678 52.33 -14.04 11.44
C LEU A 678 52.77 -14.73 12.74
N GLU A 679 54.06 -14.71 13.06
CA GLU A 679 54.62 -15.29 14.29
C GLU A 679 53.92 -14.75 15.55
N LYS A 680 53.84 -13.42 15.68
CA LYS A 680 53.14 -12.78 16.81
C LYS A 680 51.66 -13.16 16.89
N SER A 681 51.00 -13.25 15.73
CA SER A 681 49.58 -13.62 15.69
C SER A 681 49.37 -15.09 16.03
N MET A 682 50.28 -15.97 15.59
CA MET A 682 50.27 -17.39 15.95
C MET A 682 50.41 -17.57 17.45
N ASP A 683 51.36 -16.87 18.09
CA ASP A 683 51.56 -16.96 19.54
C ASP A 683 50.34 -16.45 20.31
N LEU A 684 49.79 -15.28 19.91
CA LEU A 684 48.58 -14.72 20.50
C LEU A 684 47.40 -15.70 20.46
N TYR A 685 47.13 -16.33 19.32
CA TYR A 685 45.99 -17.21 19.15
C TYR A 685 46.22 -18.62 19.71
N ARG A 686 47.47 -19.05 19.93
CA ARG A 686 47.79 -20.25 20.70
C ARG A 686 47.52 -20.04 22.19
N GLU A 687 47.92 -18.89 22.72
CA GLU A 687 47.70 -18.52 24.12
C GLU A 687 46.24 -18.17 24.41
N ASN A 688 45.51 -17.66 23.41
CA ASN A 688 44.11 -17.28 23.54
C ASN A 688 43.24 -17.83 22.38
N PRO A 689 42.84 -19.12 22.42
CA PRO A 689 41.98 -19.72 21.41
C PRO A 689 40.62 -19.04 21.26
N GLU A 690 40.04 -18.50 22.35
CA GLU A 690 38.76 -17.79 22.28
C GLU A 690 38.83 -16.52 21.42
N ALA A 691 39.99 -15.83 21.41
CA ALA A 691 40.21 -14.69 20.53
C ALA A 691 40.24 -15.10 19.05
N ALA A 692 40.74 -16.30 18.75
CA ALA A 692 40.69 -16.85 17.40
C ALA A 692 39.24 -17.11 16.98
N ASP A 693 38.44 -17.73 17.85
CA ASP A 693 37.02 -18.01 17.56
C ASP A 693 36.20 -16.73 17.37
N LYS A 694 36.44 -15.71 18.20
CA LYS A 694 35.82 -14.38 18.04
C LYS A 694 36.15 -13.73 16.69
N LEU A 695 37.40 -13.82 16.23
CA LEU A 695 37.80 -13.29 14.93
C LEU A 695 37.20 -14.10 13.79
N LEU A 696 37.21 -15.42 13.89
CA LEU A 696 36.78 -16.32 12.83
C LEU A 696 35.26 -16.40 12.66
N THR A 697 34.50 -15.88 13.62
CA THR A 697 33.04 -15.71 13.56
C THR A 697 32.62 -14.33 13.07
N VAL A 698 33.55 -13.42 12.75
CA VAL A 698 33.20 -12.12 12.15
C VAL A 698 32.74 -12.30 10.71
N GLY A 699 31.47 -11.93 10.48
CA GLY A 699 30.83 -12.02 9.17
C GLY A 699 29.55 -12.84 9.22
N GLU A 700 29.09 -13.29 8.07
CA GLU A 700 28.05 -14.31 7.91
C GLU A 700 28.58 -15.49 7.06
N SER A 701 29.58 -15.25 6.21
CA SER A 701 30.20 -16.31 5.42
C SER A 701 30.74 -17.40 6.35
N PRO A 702 30.50 -18.68 6.05
CA PRO A 702 31.03 -19.75 6.87
C PRO A 702 32.56 -19.77 6.81
N ARG A 703 33.17 -20.40 7.80
CA ARG A 703 34.59 -20.74 7.78
C ARG A 703 34.73 -22.18 7.26
N ASP A 704 35.83 -22.44 6.57
CA ASP A 704 36.31 -23.81 6.36
C ASP A 704 36.85 -24.39 7.67
N GLU A 705 36.16 -25.41 8.19
CA GLU A 705 36.49 -26.06 9.46
C GLU A 705 37.70 -27.00 9.34
N ASP A 706 38.08 -27.41 8.13
CA ASP A 706 39.27 -28.25 7.90
C ASP A 706 40.57 -27.46 8.11
N LEU A 707 40.52 -26.13 8.02
CA LEU A 707 41.66 -25.28 8.32
C LEU A 707 41.93 -25.20 9.83
N PRO A 708 43.18 -25.33 10.29
CA PRO A 708 43.50 -25.17 11.71
C PRO A 708 43.11 -23.77 12.24
N ARG A 709 42.35 -23.72 13.35
CA ARG A 709 41.78 -22.46 13.87
C ARG A 709 42.80 -21.36 14.12
N VAL A 710 43.90 -21.71 14.78
CA VAL A 710 44.94 -20.74 15.17
C VAL A 710 45.61 -20.19 13.92
N GLU A 711 45.93 -21.07 12.97
CA GLU A 711 46.59 -20.70 11.72
C GLU A 711 45.69 -19.80 10.88
N HIS A 712 44.41 -20.13 10.74
CA HIS A 712 43.44 -19.29 10.02
C HIS A 712 43.32 -17.90 10.68
N ALA A 713 43.19 -17.82 12.00
CA ALA A 713 43.15 -16.53 12.70
C ALA A 713 44.45 -15.72 12.50
N ALA A 714 45.61 -16.36 12.57
CA ALA A 714 46.89 -15.68 12.39
C ALA A 714 47.08 -15.15 10.95
N TRP A 715 46.71 -15.95 9.94
CA TRP A 715 46.71 -15.49 8.55
C TRP A 715 45.65 -14.42 8.28
N THR A 716 44.56 -14.38 9.05
CA THR A 716 43.58 -13.28 8.99
C THR A 716 44.22 -11.94 9.38
N SER A 717 45.11 -11.92 10.38
CA SER A 717 45.88 -10.72 10.72
C SER A 717 46.80 -10.27 9.58
N VAL A 718 47.50 -11.21 8.94
CA VAL A 718 48.36 -10.93 7.77
C VAL A 718 47.52 -10.38 6.60
N ALA A 719 46.40 -11.03 6.30
CA ALA A 719 45.48 -10.60 5.25
C ALA A 719 44.89 -9.22 5.53
N ASN A 720 44.55 -8.89 6.78
CA ASN A 720 44.05 -7.58 7.18
C ASN A 720 45.10 -6.48 6.95
N VAL A 721 46.37 -6.73 7.33
CA VAL A 721 47.48 -5.82 7.04
C VAL A 721 47.59 -5.55 5.53
N ILE A 722 47.56 -6.60 4.70
CA ILE A 722 47.63 -6.47 3.24
C ILE A 722 46.45 -5.68 2.69
N LEU A 723 45.22 -6.00 3.11
CA LEU A 723 44.01 -5.29 2.66
C LEU A 723 43.99 -3.81 3.06
N ASN A 724 44.69 -3.46 4.14
CA ASN A 724 44.80 -2.08 4.63
C ASN A 724 45.97 -1.28 4.04
N LEU A 725 46.79 -1.87 3.16
CA LEU A 725 47.88 -1.14 2.51
C LEU A 725 47.35 -0.01 1.61
N ASP A 726 48.11 1.08 1.55
CA ASP A 726 47.84 2.19 0.62
C ASP A 726 47.73 1.69 -0.83
N GLU A 727 48.60 0.74 -1.21
CA GLU A 727 48.62 0.09 -2.53
C GLU A 727 47.32 -0.69 -2.80
N THR A 728 46.77 -1.43 -1.82
CA THR A 728 45.51 -2.19 -2.03
C THR A 728 44.31 -1.26 -2.23
N LEU A 729 44.35 -0.07 -1.63
CA LEU A 729 43.31 0.94 -1.73
C LEU A 729 43.53 1.90 -2.90
N THR A 730 44.63 1.75 -3.64
CA THR A 730 45.05 2.65 -4.72
C THR A 730 45.16 1.86 -6.01
N LYS A 731 44.80 2.51 -7.10
CA LYS A 731 45.12 2.03 -8.43
C LYS A 731 46.44 2.67 -8.85
N GLU A 732 47.42 1.88 -9.28
CA GLU A 732 48.74 2.37 -9.69
C GLU A 732 49.40 1.55 -10.80
#